data_AF-A0A1Q6K2M5-F1
#
_entry.id   AF-A0A1Q6K2M5-F1
#
_cell.length_a   1.000
_cell.length_b   1.000
_cell.length_c   1.000
_cell.angle_alpha   90.00
_cell.angle_beta   90.00
_cell.angle_gamma   90.00
#
_symmetry.space_group_name_H-M   'P 1'
#
loop_
_entity.id
_entity.type
_entity.pdbx_description
1 polymer ?
#
loop_
_entity_poly.entity_id
_entity_poly.type
_entity_poly.pdbx_seq_one_letter_code
_entity_poly.pdbx_strand_id
1 'polypeptide(L)'
;MIESEVFKRYQLPIEELRPKIIDTIVEVYGKRHRAQIEDRLNNLYINSYVTAEDVQNDYNTKNSHFVSILSVKFLRKIGMEVSKETEDKVYERGTFHLQEEHKEVLKQYFGTSNFTDYGKILSFDDKLINSENDYANRMHKANRCEILKAMGLEISPENYDEVIQTKQGQECLNRVMDIYKVAAECKNEINQFKEDNKDYIEYLEKVKKYEQELKFKYMKEYAKQIVPYCDKELGTKIEDALAKNYNSDYSFTQEVDKDGIYIARYGAPLIFAFSEDAKEKLAKDNFESMRVKSDRVKYFKAKGLDLGNNYEDYENSEEAKKLLPDKELVETVYTIKKECDKEMDMEFFLNTGNYEACKRNILAQGIKIQDSFCKEFVENGVTCIVPNVRQDANGNYSLFNIVHLPLVKILPEYKDVQIIHELLHTVESSMKQTSEDEIYFKFGFDEAVEPICHNEDELIVDDRQGNPNEPKRSYEFFSENLHQELAIEVTRRLHEKGIYLYGDPKLARETGSTTYEHYNVITKNFQKEYREEMIDGMMAPTRDGITESVGKENFENLNAAVSEYAKLPYYKMMDDILAKRDTDLTRKRTELANRGAKIVKDMKEYEQTREEYSISVQKIGKTTVHRSLQNKRAAMQALTNDKTKVLEGEQSRNEQ
;
A
#
# COMPACT_ATOMS: atom_id res chain seq x y z
N MET A 1 -20.06 9.00 10.12
CA MET A 1 -19.25 7.87 9.65
C MET A 1 -20.06 7.04 8.67
N ILE A 2 -19.54 6.82 7.46
CA ILE A 2 -20.13 5.92 6.48
C ILE A 2 -19.74 4.49 6.88
N GLU A 3 -20.66 3.76 7.53
CA GLU A 3 -20.47 2.34 7.79
C GLU A 3 -20.57 1.56 6.48
N SER A 4 -19.68 0.60 6.28
CA SER A 4 -19.67 -0.22 5.08
C SER A 4 -19.12 -1.62 5.35
N GLU A 5 -19.82 -2.61 4.78
CA GLU A 5 -19.38 -4.01 4.75
C GLU A 5 -18.10 -4.20 3.92
N VAL A 6 -17.79 -3.28 3.01
CA VAL A 6 -16.58 -3.33 2.17
C VAL A 6 -15.32 -3.43 3.01
N PHE A 7 -15.30 -2.84 4.21
CA PHE A 7 -14.14 -2.86 5.10
C PHE A 7 -13.78 -4.27 5.58
N LYS A 8 -14.76 -5.19 5.64
CA LYS A 8 -14.51 -6.59 6.01
C LYS A 8 -13.63 -7.31 4.99
N ARG A 9 -13.61 -6.86 3.74
CA ARG A 9 -12.72 -7.42 2.70
C ARG A 9 -11.24 -7.18 3.00
N TYR A 10 -10.92 -6.19 3.82
CA TYR A 10 -9.54 -5.87 4.22
C TYR A 10 -9.15 -6.45 5.57
N GLN A 11 -9.97 -7.31 6.16
CA GLN A 11 -9.58 -8.04 7.36
C GLN A 11 -8.82 -9.29 6.95
N LEU A 12 -7.64 -9.49 7.53
CA LEU A 12 -6.93 -10.77 7.40
C LEU A 12 -7.75 -11.83 8.15
N PRO A 13 -8.12 -12.97 7.54
CA PRO A 13 -8.88 -14.03 8.20
C PRO A 13 -7.94 -14.83 9.14
N ILE A 14 -7.37 -14.15 10.12
CA ILE A 14 -6.28 -14.66 10.96
C ILE A 14 -6.72 -15.88 11.75
N GLU A 15 -7.96 -15.97 12.21
CA GLU A 15 -8.43 -17.15 12.95
C GLU A 15 -8.37 -18.44 12.11
N GLU A 16 -8.63 -18.34 10.80
CA GLU A 16 -8.52 -19.49 9.89
C GLU A 16 -7.05 -19.80 9.53
N LEU A 17 -6.24 -18.74 9.35
CA LEU A 17 -4.87 -18.86 8.88
C LEU A 17 -3.88 -19.17 10.01
N ARG A 18 -4.17 -18.77 11.26
CA ARG A 18 -3.26 -18.83 12.41
C ARG A 18 -2.69 -20.23 12.62
N PRO A 19 -3.46 -21.34 12.60
CA PRO A 19 -2.88 -22.67 12.76
C PRO A 19 -1.85 -23.02 11.67
N LYS A 20 -2.16 -22.67 10.41
CA LYS A 20 -1.29 -22.91 9.25
C LYS A 20 0.00 -22.08 9.33
N ILE A 21 -0.12 -20.84 9.78
CA ILE A 21 1.01 -19.91 10.00
C ILE A 21 1.88 -20.44 11.14
N ILE A 22 1.30 -20.78 12.30
CA ILE A 22 2.01 -21.33 13.46
C ILE A 22 2.80 -22.57 13.07
N ASP A 23 2.15 -23.54 12.42
CA ASP A 23 2.84 -24.78 12.03
C ASP A 23 4.02 -24.51 11.10
N THR A 24 3.87 -23.58 10.16
CA THR A 24 4.94 -23.23 9.23
C THR A 24 6.08 -22.44 9.90
N ILE A 25 5.76 -21.54 10.83
CA ILE A 25 6.79 -20.86 11.64
C ILE A 25 7.53 -21.89 12.51
N VAL A 26 6.82 -22.86 13.11
CA VAL A 26 7.43 -23.93 13.91
C VAL A 26 8.35 -24.83 13.09
N GLU A 27 8.05 -25.05 11.80
CA GLU A 27 8.96 -25.77 10.90
C GLU A 27 10.28 -25.01 10.68
N VAL A 28 10.23 -23.67 10.61
CA VAL A 28 11.39 -22.81 10.36
C VAL A 28 12.17 -22.51 11.65
N TYR A 29 11.47 -22.20 12.75
CA TYR A 29 12.07 -21.84 14.04
C TYR A 29 12.40 -23.07 14.91
N GLY A 30 11.78 -24.21 14.62
CA GLY A 30 12.00 -25.47 15.31
C GLY A 30 10.98 -25.76 16.42
N LYS A 31 10.64 -27.05 16.57
CA LYS A 31 9.61 -27.55 17.51
C LYS A 31 9.81 -27.14 18.98
N ARG A 32 11.04 -26.83 19.39
CA ARG A 32 11.36 -26.37 20.75
C ARG A 32 10.68 -25.05 21.11
N HIS A 33 10.41 -24.20 20.12
CA HIS A 33 9.80 -22.88 20.30
C HIS A 33 8.28 -22.87 20.15
N ARG A 34 7.65 -24.03 19.91
CA ARG A 34 6.22 -24.12 19.60
C ARG A 34 5.33 -23.43 20.62
N ALA A 35 5.52 -23.70 21.90
CA ALA A 35 4.70 -23.11 22.96
C ALA A 35 4.82 -21.57 22.99
N GLN A 36 6.02 -21.04 22.75
CA GLN A 36 6.27 -19.60 22.73
C GLN A 36 5.68 -18.93 21.47
N ILE A 37 5.78 -19.59 20.31
CA ILE A 37 5.17 -19.14 19.06
C ILE A 37 3.64 -19.12 19.19
N GLU A 38 3.04 -20.19 19.72
CA GLU A 38 1.60 -20.30 19.97
C GLU A 38 1.12 -19.22 20.94
N ASP A 39 1.79 -19.03 22.07
CA ASP A 39 1.47 -18.00 23.06
C ASP A 39 1.47 -16.59 22.44
N ARG A 40 2.56 -16.22 21.76
CA ARG A 40 2.73 -14.88 21.16
C ARG A 40 1.74 -14.61 20.02
N LEU A 41 1.48 -15.59 19.15
CA LEU A 41 0.54 -15.41 18.02
C LEU A 41 -0.93 -15.52 18.42
N ASN A 42 -1.24 -16.13 19.56
CA ASN A 42 -2.58 -16.10 20.14
C ASN A 42 -2.85 -14.82 20.93
N ASN A 43 -1.80 -14.07 21.31
CA ASN A 43 -1.90 -12.86 22.13
C ASN A 43 -1.50 -11.59 21.37
N LEU A 44 -2.15 -11.36 20.24
CA LEU A 44 -1.99 -10.15 19.43
C LEU A 44 -3.34 -9.65 18.92
N TYR A 45 -3.38 -8.39 18.48
CA TYR A 45 -4.48 -7.82 17.72
C TYR A 45 -4.01 -7.36 16.35
N ILE A 46 -4.71 -7.79 15.30
CA ILE A 46 -4.46 -7.30 13.93
C ILE A 46 -5.39 -6.14 13.66
N ASN A 47 -4.80 -4.96 13.49
CA ASN A 47 -5.49 -3.77 13.05
C ASN A 47 -5.31 -3.60 11.53
N SER A 48 -6.33 -3.96 10.77
CA SER A 48 -6.40 -3.67 9.33
C SER A 48 -7.17 -2.37 9.08
N TYR A 49 -6.51 -1.39 8.48
CA TYR A 49 -7.06 -0.06 8.29
C TYR A 49 -7.03 0.36 6.82
N VAL A 50 -8.01 1.16 6.43
CA VAL A 50 -8.20 1.65 5.06
C VAL A 50 -8.82 3.04 5.02
N THR A 51 -8.37 3.84 4.07
CA THR A 51 -9.00 5.12 3.69
C THR A 51 -9.99 4.92 2.53
N ALA A 52 -10.81 5.94 2.25
CA ALA A 52 -11.68 5.90 1.07
C ALA A 52 -10.90 5.85 -0.25
N GLU A 53 -9.74 6.52 -0.30
CA GLU A 53 -8.83 6.47 -1.45
C GLU A 53 -8.30 5.05 -1.68
N ASP A 54 -7.95 4.33 -0.60
CA ASP A 54 -7.52 2.93 -0.70
C ASP A 54 -8.60 2.06 -1.34
N VAL A 55 -9.85 2.17 -0.86
CA VAL A 55 -10.97 1.39 -1.42
C VAL A 55 -11.19 1.72 -2.90
N GLN A 56 -11.07 3.00 -3.28
CA GLN A 56 -11.21 3.45 -4.66
C GLN A 56 -10.09 2.87 -5.54
N ASN A 57 -8.84 2.88 -5.06
CA ASN A 57 -7.68 2.39 -5.78
C ASN A 57 -7.71 0.86 -5.94
N ASP A 58 -8.09 0.12 -4.90
CA ASP A 58 -8.26 -1.33 -4.95
C ASP A 58 -9.34 -1.73 -5.97
N TYR A 59 -10.51 -1.08 -5.92
CA TYR A 59 -11.58 -1.32 -6.90
C TYR A 59 -11.13 -1.01 -8.33
N ASN A 60 -10.47 0.13 -8.55
CA ASN A 60 -9.98 0.54 -9.87
C ASN A 60 -8.96 -0.48 -10.41
N THR A 61 -8.07 -0.98 -9.56
CA THR A 61 -7.08 -2.00 -9.92
C THR A 61 -7.77 -3.30 -10.31
N LYS A 62 -8.69 -3.80 -9.49
CA LYS A 62 -9.47 -5.02 -9.77
C LYS A 62 -10.26 -4.91 -11.06
N ASN A 63 -10.96 -3.79 -11.26
CA ASN A 63 -11.71 -3.52 -12.49
C ASN A 63 -10.80 -3.46 -13.72
N SER A 64 -9.63 -2.80 -13.61
CA SER A 64 -8.64 -2.72 -14.69
C SER A 64 -8.07 -4.09 -15.07
N HIS A 65 -7.73 -4.92 -14.07
CA HIS A 65 -7.29 -6.30 -14.30
C HIS A 65 -8.39 -7.12 -14.98
N PHE A 66 -9.62 -7.03 -14.50
CA PHE A 66 -10.74 -7.76 -15.07
C PHE A 66 -11.02 -7.36 -16.52
N VAL A 67 -11.00 -6.05 -16.83
CA VAL A 67 -11.09 -5.53 -18.20
C VAL A 67 -9.94 -6.02 -19.08
N SER A 68 -8.72 -6.11 -18.53
CA SER A 68 -7.56 -6.62 -19.25
C SER A 68 -7.72 -8.11 -19.62
N ILE A 69 -8.25 -8.92 -18.71
CA ILE A 69 -8.58 -10.34 -18.96
C ILE A 69 -9.66 -10.46 -20.03
N LEU A 70 -10.73 -9.66 -19.95
CA LEU A 70 -11.79 -9.66 -20.96
C LEU A 70 -11.28 -9.24 -22.33
N SER A 71 -10.33 -8.31 -22.40
CA SER A 71 -9.69 -7.88 -23.65
C SER A 71 -8.96 -9.04 -24.32
N VAL A 72 -8.13 -9.77 -23.57
CA VAL A 72 -7.41 -10.97 -24.07
C VAL A 72 -8.39 -12.08 -24.47
N LYS A 73 -9.41 -12.32 -23.64
CA LYS A 73 -10.44 -13.32 -23.89
C LYS A 73 -11.22 -13.04 -25.17
N PHE A 74 -11.64 -11.79 -25.38
CA PHE A 74 -12.30 -11.36 -26.60
C PHE A 74 -11.42 -11.61 -27.82
N LEU A 75 -10.16 -11.11 -27.80
CA LEU A 75 -9.20 -11.28 -28.89
C LEU A 75 -9.02 -12.76 -29.28
N ARG A 76 -8.79 -13.64 -28.30
CA ARG A 76 -8.65 -15.08 -28.56
C ARG A 76 -9.89 -15.70 -29.18
N LYS A 77 -11.07 -15.37 -28.66
CA LYS A 77 -12.34 -15.94 -29.15
C LYS A 77 -12.70 -15.49 -30.56
N ILE A 78 -12.23 -14.33 -31.01
CA ILE A 78 -12.40 -13.88 -32.40
C ILE A 78 -11.28 -14.36 -33.34
N GLY A 79 -10.34 -15.17 -32.84
CA GLY A 79 -9.29 -15.81 -33.64
C GLY A 79 -7.94 -15.09 -33.66
N MET A 80 -7.70 -14.11 -32.79
CA MET A 80 -6.38 -13.47 -32.66
C MET A 80 -5.44 -14.32 -31.80
N GLU A 81 -4.16 -14.41 -32.20
CA GLU A 81 -3.13 -15.14 -31.45
C GLU A 81 -2.53 -14.26 -30.34
N VAL A 82 -2.91 -14.51 -29.09
CA VAL A 82 -2.31 -13.84 -27.93
C VAL A 82 -1.42 -14.82 -27.17
N SER A 83 -0.10 -14.60 -27.25
CA SER A 83 0.91 -15.43 -26.57
C SER A 83 0.68 -15.50 -25.06
N LYS A 84 1.12 -16.59 -24.44
CA LYS A 84 0.99 -16.76 -22.98
C LYS A 84 1.77 -15.70 -22.21
N GLU A 85 2.97 -15.36 -22.67
CA GLU A 85 3.79 -14.29 -22.09
C GLU A 85 3.08 -12.94 -22.15
N THR A 86 2.43 -12.62 -23.28
CA THR A 86 1.65 -11.39 -23.42
C THR A 86 0.45 -11.38 -22.48
N GLU A 87 -0.27 -12.49 -22.37
CA GLU A 87 -1.40 -12.61 -21.43
C GLU A 87 -0.95 -12.39 -19.98
N ASP A 88 0.15 -13.02 -19.56
CA ASP A 88 0.65 -12.89 -18.19
C ASP A 88 1.12 -11.45 -17.90
N LYS A 89 1.78 -10.79 -18.86
CA LYS A 89 2.13 -9.36 -18.76
C LYS A 89 0.90 -8.44 -18.75
N VAL A 90 -0.13 -8.77 -19.51
CA VAL A 90 -1.40 -8.03 -19.52
C VAL A 90 -2.17 -8.22 -18.21
N TYR A 91 -2.04 -9.38 -17.58
CA TYR A 91 -2.56 -9.62 -16.24
C TYR A 91 -1.80 -8.80 -15.19
N GLU A 92 -0.46 -8.85 -15.19
CA GLU A 92 0.39 -8.17 -14.21
C GLU A 92 0.32 -6.64 -14.33
N ARG A 93 0.27 -6.13 -15.56
CA ARG A 93 0.50 -4.71 -15.83
C ARG A 93 -0.60 -4.07 -16.68
N GLY A 94 -1.58 -4.82 -17.15
CA GLY A 94 -2.69 -4.29 -17.95
C GLY A 94 -2.44 -4.22 -19.45
N THR A 95 -3.47 -3.79 -20.18
CA THR A 95 -3.57 -3.86 -21.66
C THR A 95 -2.48 -3.13 -22.46
N PHE A 96 -1.63 -2.30 -21.85
CA PHE A 96 -0.56 -1.62 -22.59
C PHE A 96 0.52 -2.59 -23.13
N HIS A 97 0.62 -3.79 -22.55
CA HIS A 97 1.47 -4.88 -23.03
C HIS A 97 0.90 -5.65 -24.22
N LEU A 98 -0.35 -5.36 -24.64
CA LEU A 98 -0.85 -5.86 -25.90
C LEU A 98 -0.03 -5.27 -27.05
N GLN A 99 0.19 -6.08 -28.09
CA GLN A 99 0.78 -5.59 -29.34
C GLN A 99 -0.14 -4.57 -30.02
N GLU A 100 0.40 -3.68 -30.86
CA GLU A 100 -0.40 -2.64 -31.52
C GLU A 100 -1.52 -3.23 -32.40
N GLU A 101 -1.29 -4.36 -33.06
CA GLU A 101 -2.34 -5.06 -33.82
C GLU A 101 -3.55 -5.46 -32.95
N HIS A 102 -3.31 -5.94 -31.73
CA HIS A 102 -4.36 -6.26 -30.78
C HIS A 102 -5.14 -5.01 -30.35
N LYS A 103 -4.42 -3.90 -30.12
CA LYS A 103 -5.02 -2.62 -29.73
C LYS A 103 -5.88 -2.04 -30.86
N GLU A 104 -5.44 -2.13 -32.11
CA GLU A 104 -6.22 -1.67 -33.27
C GLU A 104 -7.49 -2.50 -33.46
N VAL A 105 -7.42 -3.82 -33.30
CA VAL A 105 -8.61 -4.69 -33.33
C VAL A 105 -9.59 -4.31 -32.22
N LEU A 106 -9.10 -4.06 -31.00
CA LEU A 106 -9.96 -3.60 -29.90
C LEU A 106 -10.58 -2.23 -30.20
N LYS A 107 -9.82 -1.27 -30.73
CA LYS A 107 -10.32 0.06 -31.11
C LYS A 107 -11.42 -0.03 -32.17
N GLN A 108 -11.28 -0.94 -33.12
CA GLN A 108 -12.31 -1.17 -34.14
C GLN A 108 -13.66 -1.56 -33.53
N TYR A 109 -13.66 -2.46 -32.54
CA TYR A 109 -14.90 -2.98 -31.94
C TYR A 109 -15.41 -2.17 -30.74
N PHE A 110 -14.51 -1.60 -29.93
CA PHE A 110 -14.85 -0.94 -28.67
C PHE A 110 -14.62 0.57 -28.68
N GLY A 111 -13.90 1.11 -29.65
CA GLY A 111 -13.49 2.52 -29.69
C GLY A 111 -12.29 2.84 -28.78
N THR A 112 -11.79 1.86 -28.02
CA THR A 112 -10.66 1.98 -27.09
C THR A 112 -9.70 0.80 -27.28
N SER A 113 -8.50 0.88 -26.74
CA SER A 113 -7.48 -0.19 -26.81
C SER A 113 -7.71 -1.33 -25.80
N ASN A 114 -8.92 -1.46 -25.27
CA ASN A 114 -9.34 -2.45 -24.27
C ASN A 114 -10.83 -2.75 -24.43
N PHE A 115 -11.31 -3.82 -23.79
CA PHE A 115 -12.73 -4.13 -23.72
C PHE A 115 -13.50 -3.03 -22.98
N THR A 116 -14.69 -2.68 -23.48
CA THR A 116 -15.67 -1.82 -22.79
C THR A 116 -17.08 -2.38 -22.95
N ASP A 117 -17.92 -2.19 -21.92
CA ASP A 117 -19.31 -2.66 -21.91
C ASP A 117 -20.29 -1.75 -22.67
N TYR A 118 -19.75 -0.71 -23.33
CA TYR A 118 -20.44 0.23 -24.21
C TYR A 118 -19.79 0.34 -25.60
N GLY A 119 -18.96 -0.63 -26.00
CA GLY A 119 -18.28 -0.65 -27.29
C GLY A 119 -19.22 -0.66 -28.50
N LYS A 120 -18.71 -0.18 -29.65
CA LYS A 120 -19.45 -0.08 -30.93
C LYS A 120 -20.10 -1.41 -31.34
N ILE A 121 -19.40 -2.52 -31.15
CA ILE A 121 -19.87 -3.89 -31.47
C ILE A 121 -21.15 -4.26 -30.73
N LEU A 122 -21.41 -3.68 -29.56
CA LEU A 122 -22.62 -3.95 -28.79
C LEU A 122 -23.86 -3.28 -29.39
N SER A 123 -23.70 -2.38 -30.38
CA SER A 123 -24.83 -1.84 -31.16
C SER A 123 -25.50 -2.92 -32.02
N PHE A 124 -24.89 -4.10 -32.19
CA PHE A 124 -25.49 -5.26 -32.88
C PHE A 124 -26.52 -6.03 -32.04
N ASP A 125 -26.85 -5.56 -30.82
CA ASP A 125 -28.09 -5.96 -30.15
C ASP A 125 -29.29 -5.37 -30.91
N ASP A 126 -30.09 -6.24 -31.53
CA ASP A 126 -31.24 -5.82 -32.34
C ASP A 126 -32.35 -5.12 -31.54
N LYS A 127 -32.35 -5.26 -30.20
CA LYS A 127 -33.24 -4.48 -29.33
C LYS A 127 -32.92 -2.98 -29.36
N LEU A 128 -31.69 -2.59 -29.73
CA LEU A 128 -31.24 -1.21 -29.73
C LEU A 128 -31.63 -0.43 -31.00
N ILE A 129 -32.02 -1.11 -32.09
CA ILE A 129 -32.31 -0.48 -33.40
C ILE A 129 -33.81 -0.27 -33.66
N ASN A 130 -34.64 -0.53 -32.66
CA ASN A 130 -36.08 -0.30 -32.72
C ASN A 130 -36.57 0.55 -31.53
N SER A 131 -35.71 1.43 -30.99
CA SER A 131 -36.09 2.30 -29.88
C SER A 131 -36.97 3.46 -30.36
N GLU A 132 -37.83 4.00 -29.49
CA GLU A 132 -38.61 5.22 -29.80
C GLU A 132 -37.73 6.47 -29.96
N ASN A 133 -36.44 6.38 -29.60
CA ASN A 133 -35.49 7.49 -29.65
C ASN A 133 -34.72 7.51 -30.98
N ASP A 134 -35.13 8.41 -31.88
CA ASP A 134 -34.52 8.59 -33.21
C ASP A 134 -33.02 8.94 -33.15
N TYR A 135 -32.57 9.66 -32.12
CA TYR A 135 -31.14 9.95 -31.93
C TYR A 135 -30.35 8.68 -31.58
N ALA A 136 -30.87 7.85 -30.67
CA ALA A 136 -30.23 6.59 -30.30
C ALA A 136 -30.15 5.61 -31.49
N ASN A 137 -31.23 5.51 -32.27
CA ASN A 137 -31.26 4.68 -33.47
C ASN A 137 -30.20 5.12 -34.49
N ARG A 138 -30.06 6.42 -34.73
CA ARG A 138 -29.02 6.98 -35.62
C ARG A 138 -27.61 6.66 -35.12
N MET A 139 -27.35 6.80 -33.83
CA MET A 139 -26.06 6.47 -33.23
C MET A 139 -25.73 4.97 -33.39
N HIS A 140 -26.67 4.07 -33.11
CA HIS A 140 -26.46 2.62 -33.27
C HIS A 140 -26.25 2.22 -34.73
N LYS A 141 -27.01 2.80 -35.67
CA LYS A 141 -26.79 2.60 -37.11
C LYS A 141 -25.41 3.07 -37.55
N ALA A 142 -24.94 4.23 -37.07
CA ALA A 142 -23.60 4.73 -37.36
C ALA A 142 -22.49 3.77 -36.87
N ASN A 143 -22.59 3.31 -35.62
CA ASN A 143 -21.64 2.33 -35.07
C ASN A 143 -21.63 1.02 -35.86
N ARG A 144 -22.80 0.49 -36.24
CA ARG A 144 -22.89 -0.72 -37.07
C ARG A 144 -22.23 -0.51 -38.43
N CYS A 145 -22.46 0.64 -39.07
CA CYS A 145 -21.85 0.99 -40.36
C CYS A 145 -20.32 1.03 -40.28
N GLU A 146 -19.74 1.63 -39.24
CA GLU A 146 -18.28 1.67 -39.08
C GLU A 146 -17.65 0.27 -39.03
N ILE A 147 -18.24 -0.65 -38.27
CA ILE A 147 -17.73 -2.03 -38.16
C ILE A 147 -17.90 -2.78 -39.49
N LEU A 148 -19.05 -2.64 -40.15
CA LEU A 148 -19.32 -3.29 -41.44
C LEU A 148 -18.41 -2.75 -42.56
N LYS A 149 -18.10 -1.44 -42.56
CA LYS A 149 -17.11 -0.84 -43.46
C LYS A 149 -15.73 -1.47 -43.29
N ALA A 150 -15.30 -1.69 -42.05
CA ALA A 150 -14.03 -2.35 -41.76
C ALA A 150 -13.99 -3.81 -42.26
N MET A 151 -15.14 -4.43 -42.51
CA MET A 151 -15.26 -5.76 -43.14
C MET A 151 -15.38 -5.71 -44.67
N GLY A 152 -15.23 -4.53 -45.28
CA GLY A 152 -15.28 -4.34 -46.73
C GLY A 152 -16.69 -4.12 -47.29
N LEU A 153 -17.67 -3.76 -46.46
CA LEU A 153 -19.02 -3.40 -46.92
C LEU A 153 -19.14 -1.90 -47.16
N GLU A 154 -19.52 -1.50 -48.38
CA GLU A 154 -19.86 -0.10 -48.68
C GLU A 154 -21.25 0.24 -48.13
N ILE A 155 -21.29 0.78 -46.91
CA ILE A 155 -22.52 1.08 -46.18
C ILE A 155 -22.46 2.46 -45.52
N SER A 156 -23.60 3.09 -45.28
CA SER A 156 -23.78 4.38 -44.61
C SER A 156 -25.06 4.34 -43.78
N PRO A 157 -25.23 5.21 -42.77
CA PRO A 157 -26.46 5.27 -41.99
C PRO A 157 -27.72 5.43 -42.87
N GLU A 158 -27.61 6.14 -43.99
CA GLU A 158 -28.71 6.47 -44.90
C GLU A 158 -29.17 5.25 -45.75
N ASN A 159 -28.24 4.37 -46.14
CA ASN A 159 -28.54 3.19 -46.95
C ASN A 159 -28.48 1.87 -46.15
N TYR A 160 -28.37 1.95 -44.82
CA TYR A 160 -28.15 0.79 -43.95
C TYR A 160 -29.20 -0.30 -44.15
N ASP A 161 -30.49 0.06 -44.11
CA ASP A 161 -31.60 -0.89 -44.16
C ASP A 161 -31.69 -1.63 -45.50
N GLU A 162 -31.24 -0.98 -46.59
CA GLU A 162 -31.19 -1.57 -47.94
C GLU A 162 -29.96 -2.46 -48.12
N VAL A 163 -28.77 -1.96 -47.75
CA VAL A 163 -27.49 -2.66 -47.97
C VAL A 163 -27.40 -3.93 -47.12
N ILE A 164 -27.93 -3.91 -45.90
CA ILE A 164 -27.86 -5.07 -44.99
C ILE A 164 -28.66 -6.28 -45.50
N GLN A 165 -29.68 -6.05 -46.35
CA GLN A 165 -30.51 -7.11 -46.94
C GLN A 165 -29.87 -7.73 -48.19
N THR A 166 -28.79 -7.16 -48.72
CA THR A 166 -28.06 -7.73 -49.86
C THR A 166 -27.34 -9.01 -49.45
N LYS A 167 -26.98 -9.85 -50.43
CA LYS A 167 -26.21 -11.09 -50.15
C LYS A 167 -24.90 -10.79 -49.42
N GLN A 168 -24.14 -9.80 -49.89
CA GLN A 168 -22.88 -9.37 -49.26
C GLN A 168 -23.13 -8.74 -47.87
N GLY A 169 -24.20 -7.94 -47.73
CA GLY A 169 -24.62 -7.39 -46.44
C GLY A 169 -24.93 -8.47 -45.41
N GLN A 170 -25.66 -9.51 -45.80
CA GLN A 170 -26.01 -10.63 -44.91
C GLN A 170 -24.79 -11.50 -44.57
N GLU A 171 -23.86 -11.71 -45.50
CA GLU A 171 -22.58 -12.40 -45.25
C GLU A 171 -21.72 -11.63 -44.23
N CYS A 172 -21.56 -10.32 -44.40
CA CYS A 172 -20.86 -9.46 -43.44
C CYS A 172 -21.58 -9.43 -42.09
N LEU A 173 -22.91 -9.30 -42.08
CA LEU A 173 -23.71 -9.28 -40.86
C LEU A 173 -23.53 -10.58 -40.06
N ASN A 174 -23.62 -11.74 -40.71
CA ASN A 174 -23.44 -13.04 -40.04
C ASN A 174 -22.07 -13.13 -39.36
N ARG A 175 -21.00 -12.67 -40.04
CA ARG A 175 -19.64 -12.63 -39.47
C ARG A 175 -19.55 -11.68 -38.27
N VAL A 176 -20.12 -10.48 -38.36
CA VAL A 176 -20.14 -9.54 -37.22
C VAL A 176 -20.95 -10.11 -36.06
N MET A 177 -22.07 -10.79 -36.32
CA MET A 177 -22.92 -11.36 -35.28
C MET A 177 -22.19 -12.41 -34.44
N ASP A 178 -21.27 -13.18 -35.04
CA ASP A 178 -20.44 -14.12 -34.28
C ASP A 178 -19.46 -13.40 -33.35
N ILE A 179 -18.86 -12.28 -33.81
CA ILE A 179 -18.02 -11.42 -32.96
C ILE A 179 -18.84 -10.72 -31.87
N TYR A 180 -20.05 -10.27 -32.19
CA TYR A 180 -20.98 -9.67 -31.23
C TYR A 180 -21.35 -10.65 -30.12
N LYS A 181 -21.63 -11.92 -30.43
CA LYS A 181 -21.91 -12.94 -29.41
C LYS A 181 -20.77 -13.05 -28.40
N VAL A 182 -19.52 -13.04 -28.86
CA VAL A 182 -18.33 -13.03 -27.98
C VAL A 182 -18.29 -11.77 -27.11
N ALA A 183 -18.56 -10.59 -27.69
CA ALA A 183 -18.61 -9.34 -26.94
C ALA A 183 -19.75 -9.33 -25.90
N ALA A 184 -20.92 -9.89 -26.23
CA ALA A 184 -22.06 -10.02 -25.34
C ALA A 184 -21.78 -10.97 -24.17
N GLU A 185 -21.06 -12.07 -24.39
CA GLU A 185 -20.56 -12.95 -23.32
C GLU A 185 -19.64 -12.19 -22.37
N CYS A 186 -18.67 -11.43 -22.91
CA CYS A 186 -17.77 -10.60 -22.09
C CYS A 186 -18.54 -9.51 -21.32
N LYS A 187 -19.59 -8.93 -21.93
CA LYS A 187 -20.49 -7.97 -21.28
C LYS A 187 -21.25 -8.59 -20.09
N ASN A 188 -21.68 -9.84 -20.20
CA ASN A 188 -22.32 -10.53 -19.08
C ASN A 188 -21.33 -10.76 -17.94
N GLU A 189 -20.08 -11.11 -18.24
CA GLU A 189 -19.04 -11.32 -17.23
C GLU A 189 -18.65 -10.04 -16.47
N ILE A 190 -18.53 -8.90 -17.16
CA ILE A 190 -18.31 -7.60 -16.47
C ILE A 190 -19.51 -7.17 -15.64
N ASN A 191 -20.74 -7.47 -16.08
CA ASN A 191 -21.93 -7.19 -15.27
C ASN A 191 -21.95 -8.05 -14.01
N GLN A 192 -21.59 -9.33 -14.10
CA GLN A 192 -21.45 -10.20 -12.92
C GLN A 192 -20.34 -9.68 -11.99
N PHE A 193 -19.18 -9.28 -12.53
CA PHE A 193 -18.12 -8.67 -11.74
C PHE A 193 -18.59 -7.41 -10.98
N LYS A 194 -19.39 -6.55 -11.63
CA LYS A 194 -19.97 -5.37 -10.98
C LYS A 194 -20.92 -5.74 -9.86
N GLU A 195 -21.74 -6.78 -10.04
CA GLU A 195 -22.65 -7.29 -9.01
C GLU A 195 -21.88 -7.91 -7.82
N ASP A 196 -20.85 -8.71 -8.10
CA ASP A 196 -19.98 -9.32 -7.09
C ASP A 196 -19.19 -8.29 -6.26
N ASN A 197 -19.07 -7.06 -6.77
CA ASN A 197 -18.40 -5.91 -6.14
C ASN A 197 -19.37 -4.74 -5.91
N LYS A 198 -20.66 -5.00 -5.80
CA LYS A 198 -21.70 -3.98 -5.59
C LYS A 198 -21.47 -3.16 -4.32
N ASP A 199 -20.97 -3.78 -3.27
CA ASP A 199 -20.59 -3.15 -2.01
C ASP A 199 -19.50 -2.07 -2.18
N TYR A 200 -18.50 -2.30 -3.05
CA TYR A 200 -17.54 -1.26 -3.42
C TYR A 200 -18.23 -0.09 -4.10
N ILE A 201 -19.02 -0.38 -5.14
CA ILE A 201 -19.65 0.64 -5.97
C ILE A 201 -20.57 1.53 -5.12
N GLU A 202 -21.45 0.93 -4.31
CA GLU A 202 -22.36 1.65 -3.42
C GLU A 202 -21.61 2.49 -2.38
N TYR A 203 -20.51 1.98 -1.83
CA TYR A 203 -19.67 2.73 -0.89
C TYR A 203 -19.01 3.93 -1.58
N LEU A 204 -18.41 3.75 -2.76
CA LEU A 204 -17.74 4.82 -3.50
C LEU A 204 -18.72 5.91 -3.96
N GLU A 205 -19.95 5.54 -4.33
CA GLU A 205 -21.02 6.50 -4.62
C GLU A 205 -21.39 7.34 -3.40
N LYS A 206 -21.52 6.72 -2.22
CA LYS A 206 -21.78 7.43 -0.95
C LYS A 206 -20.62 8.36 -0.58
N VAL A 207 -19.38 7.90 -0.71
CA VAL A 207 -18.18 8.72 -0.46
C VAL A 207 -18.14 9.93 -1.38
N LYS A 208 -18.34 9.74 -2.69
CA LYS A 208 -18.33 10.83 -3.67
C LYS A 208 -19.43 11.86 -3.38
N LYS A 209 -20.62 11.42 -2.99
CA LYS A 209 -21.70 12.31 -2.58
C LYS A 209 -21.32 13.10 -1.33
N TYR A 210 -20.76 12.43 -0.32
CA TYR A 210 -20.33 13.06 0.92
C TYR A 210 -19.19 14.07 0.70
N GLU A 211 -18.23 13.76 -0.18
CA GLU A 211 -17.17 14.69 -0.59
C GLU A 211 -17.75 15.98 -1.20
N GLN A 212 -18.77 15.85 -2.06
CA GLN A 212 -19.46 17.01 -2.65
C GLN A 212 -20.22 17.83 -1.58
N GLU A 213 -20.87 17.18 -0.63
CA GLU A 213 -21.54 17.82 0.50
C GLU A 213 -20.55 18.60 1.37
N LEU A 214 -19.39 18.01 1.70
CA LEU A 214 -18.33 18.66 2.47
C LEU A 214 -17.69 19.83 1.72
N LYS A 215 -17.37 19.67 0.43
CA LYS A 215 -16.87 20.76 -0.43
C LYS A 215 -17.81 21.96 -0.40
N PHE A 216 -19.12 21.71 -0.48
CA PHE A 216 -20.11 22.77 -0.41
C PHE A 216 -20.26 23.37 1.00
N LYS A 217 -20.25 22.55 2.06
CA LYS A 217 -20.25 23.00 3.46
C LYS A 217 -19.08 23.96 3.73
N TYR A 218 -17.85 23.53 3.44
CA TYR A 218 -16.65 24.32 3.73
C TYR A 218 -16.43 25.48 2.77
N MET A 219 -16.98 25.45 1.55
CA MET A 219 -17.07 26.65 0.71
C MET A 219 -17.95 27.73 1.35
N LYS A 220 -19.08 27.36 1.96
CA LYS A 220 -19.95 28.31 2.69
C LYS A 220 -19.29 28.85 3.94
N GLU A 221 -18.58 28.01 4.71
CA GLU A 221 -17.82 28.47 5.88
C GLU A 221 -16.71 29.45 5.48
N TYR A 222 -15.95 29.13 4.43
CA TYR A 222 -14.98 30.06 3.85
C TYR A 222 -15.64 31.37 3.41
N ALA A 223 -16.75 31.31 2.65
CA ALA A 223 -17.47 32.49 2.19
C ALA A 223 -17.91 33.39 3.36
N LYS A 224 -18.43 32.80 4.44
CA LYS A 224 -18.82 33.50 5.66
C LYS A 224 -17.64 34.20 6.36
N GLN A 225 -16.49 33.53 6.45
CA GLN A 225 -15.31 34.08 7.11
C GLN A 225 -14.64 35.21 6.31
N ILE A 226 -14.81 35.23 4.97
CA ILE A 226 -14.20 36.26 4.13
C ILE A 226 -15.04 37.55 3.98
N VAL A 227 -16.31 37.54 4.40
CA VAL A 227 -17.22 38.72 4.31
C VAL A 227 -16.58 40.01 4.84
N PRO A 228 -15.88 40.05 6.00
CA PRO A 228 -15.25 41.26 6.51
C PRO A 228 -14.16 41.86 5.60
N TYR A 229 -13.65 41.07 4.66
CA TYR A 229 -12.56 41.44 3.75
C TYR A 229 -13.06 41.69 2.31
N CYS A 230 -14.35 41.48 2.05
CA CYS A 230 -14.97 41.73 0.76
C CYS A 230 -15.43 43.19 0.65
N ASP A 231 -15.58 43.68 -0.58
CA ASP A 231 -16.32 44.93 -0.78
C ASP A 231 -17.80 44.76 -0.37
N LYS A 232 -18.49 45.89 -0.16
CA LYS A 232 -19.87 45.89 0.32
C LYS A 232 -20.82 45.12 -0.60
N GLU A 233 -20.60 45.16 -1.92
CA GLU A 233 -21.48 44.49 -2.88
C GLU A 233 -21.34 42.97 -2.79
N LEU A 234 -20.10 42.46 -2.82
CA LEU A 234 -19.80 41.05 -2.67
C LEU A 234 -20.21 40.53 -1.27
N GLY A 235 -19.93 41.30 -0.22
CA GLY A 235 -20.34 40.97 1.15
C GLY A 235 -21.85 40.77 1.28
N THR A 236 -22.66 41.72 0.77
CA THR A 236 -24.13 41.59 0.78
C THR A 236 -24.61 40.39 -0.05
N LYS A 237 -24.01 40.14 -1.23
CA LYS A 237 -24.36 38.96 -2.05
C LYS A 237 -24.09 37.65 -1.31
N ILE A 238 -22.97 37.55 -0.59
CA ILE A 238 -22.64 36.37 0.22
C ILE A 238 -23.67 36.17 1.34
N GLU A 239 -23.98 37.23 2.10
CA GLU A 239 -24.96 37.17 3.19
C GLU A 239 -26.36 36.77 2.69
N ASP A 240 -26.83 37.38 1.59
CA ASP A 240 -28.11 37.05 0.96
C ASP A 240 -28.13 35.60 0.46
N ALA A 241 -27.04 35.13 -0.16
CA ALA A 241 -26.95 33.77 -0.68
C ALA A 241 -26.92 32.72 0.44
N LEU A 242 -26.23 33.00 1.54
CA LEU A 242 -26.21 32.13 2.72
C LEU A 242 -27.60 32.03 3.37
N ALA A 243 -28.39 33.11 3.36
CA ALA A 243 -29.76 33.12 3.90
C ALA A 243 -30.77 32.28 3.08
N LYS A 244 -30.54 32.13 1.75
CA LYS A 244 -31.43 31.37 0.85
C LYS A 244 -31.27 29.84 0.93
N ASN A 245 -30.24 29.36 1.64
CA ASN A 245 -29.97 27.94 1.88
C ASN A 245 -29.92 27.07 0.61
N TYR A 246 -29.04 27.42 -0.33
CA TYR A 246 -28.79 26.62 -1.54
C TYR A 246 -28.40 25.17 -1.23
N ASN A 247 -28.79 24.26 -2.12
CA ASN A 247 -28.39 22.85 -2.09
C ASN A 247 -27.34 22.50 -3.18
N SER A 248 -26.86 23.49 -3.95
CA SER A 248 -25.83 23.30 -4.98
C SER A 248 -24.78 24.40 -4.97
N ASP A 249 -23.54 24.00 -5.24
CA ASP A 249 -22.37 24.87 -5.40
C ASP A 249 -22.52 25.86 -6.56
N TYR A 250 -23.12 25.41 -7.67
CA TYR A 250 -23.30 26.21 -8.88
C TYR A 250 -24.19 27.42 -8.64
N SER A 251 -25.38 27.21 -8.07
CA SER A 251 -26.32 28.31 -7.81
C SER A 251 -25.73 29.33 -6.84
N PHE A 252 -25.02 28.85 -5.82
CA PHE A 252 -24.33 29.73 -4.86
C PHE A 252 -23.28 30.60 -5.55
N THR A 253 -22.35 29.98 -6.29
CA THR A 253 -21.22 30.68 -6.92
C THR A 253 -21.65 31.67 -8.00
N GLN A 254 -22.69 31.36 -8.78
CA GLN A 254 -23.22 32.29 -9.80
C GLN A 254 -23.79 33.58 -9.20
N GLU A 255 -24.37 33.52 -8.01
CA GLU A 255 -24.94 34.69 -7.36
C GLU A 255 -23.92 35.52 -6.58
N VAL A 256 -22.94 34.86 -5.94
CA VAL A 256 -21.94 35.56 -5.10
C VAL A 256 -20.78 36.12 -5.91
N ASP A 257 -20.14 35.29 -6.74
CA ASP A 257 -18.88 35.62 -7.43
C ASP A 257 -18.74 34.80 -8.71
N LYS A 258 -19.50 35.21 -9.73
CA LYS A 258 -19.56 34.52 -11.03
C LYS A 258 -18.19 34.37 -11.71
N ASP A 259 -17.27 35.30 -11.44
CA ASP A 259 -15.96 35.37 -12.10
C ASP A 259 -14.88 34.61 -11.29
N GLY A 260 -15.22 34.13 -10.09
CA GLY A 260 -14.37 33.26 -9.29
C GLY A 260 -13.17 33.98 -8.66
N ILE A 261 -13.25 35.29 -8.44
CA ILE A 261 -12.13 36.08 -7.94
C ILE A 261 -11.78 35.68 -6.50
N TYR A 262 -12.77 35.66 -5.62
CA TYR A 262 -12.68 35.35 -4.20
C TYR A 262 -13.32 33.99 -3.86
N ILE A 263 -14.36 33.57 -4.59
CA ILE A 263 -15.06 32.30 -4.39
C ILE A 263 -15.21 31.59 -5.73
N ALA A 264 -14.49 30.47 -5.93
CA ALA A 264 -14.56 29.69 -7.16
C ALA A 264 -15.39 28.42 -6.99
N ARG A 265 -16.21 28.10 -8.00
CA ARG A 265 -16.92 26.80 -8.09
C ARG A 265 -15.96 25.63 -8.26
N TYR A 266 -14.96 25.81 -9.13
CA TYR A 266 -13.99 24.81 -9.48
C TYR A 266 -12.60 25.35 -9.27
N GLY A 267 -11.75 24.57 -8.60
CA GLY A 267 -10.38 24.97 -8.32
C GLY A 267 -10.29 26.06 -7.26
N ALA A 268 -9.20 26.83 -7.33
CA ALA A 268 -8.90 27.88 -6.37
C ALA A 268 -9.45 29.24 -6.85
N PRO A 269 -9.91 30.11 -5.93
CA PRO A 269 -10.12 31.54 -6.18
C PRO A 269 -8.95 32.18 -6.93
N LEU A 270 -9.24 33.00 -7.94
CA LEU A 270 -8.22 33.61 -8.79
C LEU A 270 -7.26 34.53 -8.00
N ILE A 271 -7.74 35.14 -6.91
CA ILE A 271 -6.92 35.96 -6.02
C ILE A 271 -5.73 35.18 -5.41
N PHE A 272 -5.83 33.86 -5.26
CA PHE A 272 -4.75 33.04 -4.71
C PHE A 272 -3.55 32.89 -5.65
N ALA A 273 -3.70 33.23 -6.94
CA ALA A 273 -2.57 33.27 -7.86
C ALA A 273 -1.53 34.36 -7.48
N PHE A 274 -1.84 35.22 -6.51
CA PHE A 274 -0.97 36.28 -6.01
C PHE A 274 -0.36 35.99 -4.61
N SER A 275 -0.62 34.82 -4.01
CA SER A 275 -0.07 34.46 -2.70
C SER A 275 1.43 34.14 -2.74
N GLU A 276 2.09 34.05 -1.58
CA GLU A 276 3.49 33.63 -1.46
C GLU A 276 3.70 32.20 -2.01
N ASP A 277 2.78 31.27 -1.74
CA ASP A 277 2.80 29.93 -2.32
C ASP A 277 2.74 29.95 -3.86
N ALA A 278 1.95 30.86 -4.44
CA ALA A 278 1.91 31.04 -5.89
C ALA A 278 3.22 31.63 -6.45
N LYS A 279 3.92 32.47 -5.68
CA LYS A 279 5.25 32.99 -6.07
C LYS A 279 6.30 31.89 -6.09
N GLU A 280 6.31 31.00 -5.08
CA GLU A 280 7.20 29.84 -5.06
C GLU A 280 6.95 28.92 -6.26
N LYS A 281 5.68 28.69 -6.63
CA LYS A 281 5.29 27.89 -7.80
C LYS A 281 5.72 28.51 -9.12
N LEU A 282 5.65 29.84 -9.25
CA LEU A 282 6.12 30.54 -10.45
C LEU A 282 7.62 30.37 -10.70
N ALA A 283 8.42 30.20 -9.65
CA ALA A 283 9.87 30.02 -9.78
C ALA A 283 10.29 28.66 -10.34
N LYS A 284 9.38 27.66 -10.40
CA LYS A 284 9.69 26.27 -10.75
C LYS A 284 9.65 25.93 -12.25
N ASP A 285 9.26 26.88 -13.11
CA ASP A 285 9.10 26.71 -14.57
C ASP A 285 8.50 25.35 -15.01
N ASN A 286 7.37 25.00 -14.41
CA ASN A 286 6.67 23.72 -14.62
C ASN A 286 5.16 23.95 -14.84
N PHE A 287 4.37 22.87 -14.84
CA PHE A 287 2.90 22.94 -14.98
C PHE A 287 2.23 23.81 -13.90
N GLU A 288 2.77 23.87 -12.69
CA GLU A 288 2.26 24.73 -11.62
C GLU A 288 2.46 26.21 -11.97
N SER A 289 3.63 26.58 -12.51
CA SER A 289 3.90 27.94 -12.96
C SER A 289 2.95 28.37 -14.09
N MET A 290 2.68 27.49 -15.06
CA MET A 290 1.73 27.76 -16.16
C MET A 290 0.32 27.98 -15.64
N ARG A 291 -0.11 27.20 -14.64
CA ARG A 291 -1.42 27.36 -14.00
C ARG A 291 -1.53 28.70 -13.29
N VAL A 292 -0.53 29.10 -12.51
CA VAL A 292 -0.52 30.41 -11.83
C VAL A 292 -0.59 31.55 -12.85
N LYS A 293 0.21 31.51 -13.93
CA LYS A 293 0.16 32.50 -15.02
C LYS A 293 -1.24 32.58 -15.64
N SER A 294 -1.84 31.43 -15.95
CA SER A 294 -3.20 31.35 -16.52
C SER A 294 -4.25 31.96 -15.58
N ASP A 295 -4.17 31.68 -14.29
CA ASP A 295 -5.14 32.19 -13.31
C ASP A 295 -4.96 33.70 -13.06
N ARG A 296 -3.73 34.23 -13.10
CA ARG A 296 -3.48 35.68 -13.10
C ARG A 296 -4.06 36.38 -14.32
N VAL A 297 -3.93 35.78 -15.52
CA VAL A 297 -4.56 36.32 -16.73
C VAL A 297 -6.07 36.38 -16.58
N LYS A 298 -6.70 35.29 -16.10
CA LYS A 298 -8.15 35.27 -15.83
C LYS A 298 -8.57 36.33 -14.82
N TYR A 299 -7.78 36.53 -13.77
CA TYR A 299 -8.02 37.57 -12.77
C TYR A 299 -8.08 38.97 -13.41
N PHE A 300 -7.09 39.34 -14.22
CA PHE A 300 -7.08 40.66 -14.87
C PHE A 300 -8.23 40.84 -15.84
N LYS A 301 -8.59 39.79 -16.61
CA LYS A 301 -9.77 39.83 -17.50
C LYS A 301 -11.06 40.04 -16.71
N ALA A 302 -11.22 39.37 -15.57
CA ALA A 302 -12.36 39.56 -14.67
C ALA A 302 -12.41 40.99 -14.09
N LYS A 303 -11.25 41.64 -13.90
CA LYS A 303 -11.14 43.06 -13.52
C LYS A 303 -11.29 44.03 -14.70
N GLY A 304 -11.58 43.56 -15.91
CA GLY A 304 -11.84 44.37 -17.09
C GLY A 304 -10.62 44.71 -17.95
N LEU A 305 -9.46 44.09 -17.70
CA LEU A 305 -8.24 44.24 -18.50
C LEU A 305 -7.96 42.98 -19.33
N ASP A 306 -8.13 43.08 -20.65
CA ASP A 306 -7.79 41.99 -21.59
C ASP A 306 -6.62 42.42 -22.50
N LEU A 307 -5.45 41.84 -22.24
CA LEU A 307 -4.23 42.01 -23.04
C LEU A 307 -3.89 40.74 -23.84
N GLY A 308 -4.82 39.78 -23.92
CA GLY A 308 -4.59 38.47 -24.53
C GLY A 308 -4.40 37.36 -23.50
N ASN A 309 -3.70 36.28 -23.88
CA ASN A 309 -3.52 35.10 -23.01
C ASN A 309 -2.08 34.93 -22.50
N ASN A 310 -1.17 35.83 -22.91
CA ASN A 310 0.22 35.82 -22.53
C ASN A 310 0.39 36.61 -21.22
N TYR A 311 0.89 35.97 -20.15
CA TYR A 311 0.95 36.61 -18.83
C TYR A 311 1.96 37.75 -18.78
N GLU A 312 3.04 37.64 -19.54
CA GLU A 312 4.12 38.62 -19.64
C GLU A 312 3.61 39.99 -20.14
N ASP A 313 2.53 40.02 -20.93
CA ASP A 313 1.90 41.27 -21.38
C ASP A 313 1.23 42.01 -20.20
N TYR A 314 0.72 41.27 -19.23
CA TYR A 314 0.16 41.81 -17.98
C TYR A 314 1.25 42.21 -17.00
N GLU A 315 2.28 41.40 -16.84
CA GLU A 315 3.40 41.69 -15.93
C GLU A 315 4.09 43.03 -16.28
N ASN A 316 4.20 43.34 -17.57
CA ASN A 316 4.83 44.55 -18.09
C ASN A 316 3.86 45.76 -18.20
N SER A 317 2.56 45.60 -17.90
CA SER A 317 1.56 46.67 -18.02
C SER A 317 1.44 47.50 -16.73
N GLU A 318 1.52 48.82 -16.86
CA GLU A 318 1.26 49.75 -15.75
C GLU A 318 -0.21 49.75 -15.32
N GLU A 319 -1.13 49.44 -16.23
CA GLU A 319 -2.56 49.25 -15.95
C GLU A 319 -2.80 48.01 -15.09
N ALA A 320 -2.14 46.89 -15.41
CA ALA A 320 -2.23 45.66 -14.63
C ALA A 320 -1.66 45.84 -13.21
N LYS A 321 -0.54 46.57 -13.06
CA LYS A 321 0.06 46.88 -11.74
C LYS A 321 -0.91 47.61 -10.80
N LYS A 322 -1.80 48.45 -11.34
CA LYS A 322 -2.85 49.15 -10.56
C LYS A 322 -3.99 48.25 -10.11
N LEU A 323 -4.17 47.10 -10.77
CA LEU A 323 -5.21 46.12 -10.48
C LEU A 323 -4.73 44.99 -9.57
N LEU A 324 -3.46 45.00 -9.14
CA LEU A 324 -2.94 43.98 -8.23
C LEU A 324 -3.73 43.97 -6.92
N PRO A 325 -4.09 42.78 -6.41
CA PRO A 325 -4.75 42.69 -5.11
C PRO A 325 -3.77 43.09 -4.00
N ASP A 326 -4.32 43.61 -2.90
CA ASP A 326 -3.55 43.87 -1.70
C ASP A 326 -2.95 42.57 -1.14
N LYS A 327 -1.67 42.63 -0.74
CA LYS A 327 -0.93 41.43 -0.32
C LYS A 327 -1.45 40.87 1.01
N GLU A 328 -1.76 41.73 1.97
CA GLU A 328 -2.25 41.31 3.29
C GLU A 328 -3.64 40.65 3.16
N LEU A 329 -4.49 41.22 2.31
CA LEU A 329 -5.78 40.62 1.94
C LEU A 329 -5.60 39.23 1.31
N VAL A 330 -4.72 39.09 0.32
CA VAL A 330 -4.47 37.80 -0.36
C VAL A 330 -4.07 36.73 0.65
N GLU A 331 -3.08 37.00 1.51
CA GLU A 331 -2.59 36.02 2.48
C GLU A 331 -3.62 35.69 3.57
N THR A 332 -4.40 36.68 4.01
CA THR A 332 -5.47 36.47 5.01
C THR A 332 -6.53 35.51 4.45
N VAL A 333 -7.07 35.82 3.27
CA VAL A 333 -8.10 35.01 2.61
C VAL A 333 -7.57 33.62 2.25
N TYR A 334 -6.30 33.54 1.82
CA TYR A 334 -5.64 32.27 1.53
C TYR A 334 -5.47 31.40 2.78
N THR A 335 -5.12 31.99 3.92
CA THR A 335 -4.98 31.29 5.21
C THR A 335 -6.32 30.75 5.69
N ILE A 336 -7.38 31.56 5.65
CA ILE A 336 -8.75 31.14 5.98
C ILE A 336 -9.17 29.94 5.10
N LYS A 337 -8.86 29.98 3.79
CA LYS A 337 -9.15 28.86 2.90
C LYS A 337 -8.41 27.60 3.31
N LYS A 338 -7.10 27.71 3.61
CA LYS A 338 -6.28 26.57 4.05
C LYS A 338 -6.82 25.94 5.33
N GLU A 339 -7.27 26.73 6.29
CA GLU A 339 -7.88 26.25 7.52
C GLU A 339 -9.19 25.49 7.21
N CYS A 340 -10.07 26.07 6.38
CA CYS A 340 -11.29 25.40 5.93
C CYS A 340 -10.99 24.08 5.18
N ASP A 341 -9.98 24.04 4.31
CA ASP A 341 -9.57 22.83 3.60
C ASP A 341 -9.01 21.77 4.55
N LYS A 342 -8.24 22.17 5.56
CA LYS A 342 -7.71 21.26 6.59
C LYS A 342 -8.84 20.65 7.44
N GLU A 343 -9.82 21.45 7.84
CA GLU A 343 -10.99 20.97 8.57
C GLU A 343 -11.84 20.02 7.70
N MET A 344 -12.05 20.36 6.42
CA MET A 344 -12.75 19.51 5.46
C MET A 344 -12.05 18.16 5.28
N ASP A 345 -10.73 18.18 5.07
CA ASP A 345 -9.90 16.99 4.88
C ASP A 345 -9.96 16.08 6.11
N MET A 346 -9.85 16.66 7.32
CA MET A 346 -10.00 15.91 8.57
C MET A 346 -11.41 15.31 8.70
N GLU A 347 -12.47 16.10 8.49
CA GLU A 347 -13.85 15.58 8.57
C GLU A 347 -14.10 14.48 7.54
N PHE A 348 -13.59 14.62 6.32
CA PHE A 348 -13.66 13.60 5.29
C PHE A 348 -12.94 12.31 5.71
N PHE A 349 -11.70 12.43 6.19
CA PHE A 349 -10.91 11.30 6.66
C PHE A 349 -11.61 10.52 7.78
N LEU A 350 -12.07 11.21 8.83
CA LEU A 350 -12.72 10.61 10.00
C LEU A 350 -14.05 9.92 9.66
N ASN A 351 -14.74 10.35 8.61
CA ASN A 351 -16.07 9.85 8.27
C ASN A 351 -16.12 8.84 7.13
N THR A 352 -15.05 8.69 6.35
CA THR A 352 -15.08 7.85 5.14
C THR A 352 -14.22 6.59 5.27
N GLY A 353 -13.13 6.59 6.02
CA GLY A 353 -12.34 5.39 6.30
C GLY A 353 -12.88 4.58 7.49
N ASN A 354 -12.11 3.57 7.91
CA ASN A 354 -12.38 2.81 9.13
C ASN A 354 -11.56 3.28 10.35
N TYR A 355 -10.89 4.44 10.26
CA TYR A 355 -10.01 4.99 11.30
C TYR A 355 -10.64 5.00 12.71
N GLU A 356 -11.82 5.59 12.86
CA GLU A 356 -12.53 5.68 14.15
C GLU A 356 -12.96 4.31 14.71
N ALA A 357 -13.25 3.35 13.84
CA ALA A 357 -13.51 1.98 14.26
C ALA A 357 -12.22 1.30 14.75
N CYS A 358 -11.12 1.45 14.01
CA CYS A 358 -9.80 0.95 14.38
C CYS A 358 -9.32 1.54 15.71
N LYS A 359 -9.41 2.87 15.89
CA LYS A 359 -9.03 3.58 17.13
C LYS A 359 -9.79 3.01 18.34
N ARG A 360 -11.12 2.90 18.25
CA ARG A 360 -11.94 2.28 19.31
C ARG A 360 -11.58 0.83 19.58
N ASN A 361 -11.32 0.04 18.54
CA ASN A 361 -11.00 -1.38 18.71
C ASN A 361 -9.61 -1.59 19.34
N ILE A 362 -8.63 -0.75 19.02
CA ILE A 362 -7.31 -0.73 19.66
C ILE A 362 -7.45 -0.42 21.14
N LEU A 363 -8.15 0.67 21.49
CA LEU A 363 -8.35 1.07 22.89
C LEU A 363 -9.11 -0.02 23.68
N ALA A 364 -10.10 -0.66 23.05
CA ALA A 364 -10.83 -1.78 23.63
C ALA A 364 -9.95 -3.01 23.93
N GLN A 365 -8.73 -3.09 23.37
CA GLN A 365 -7.77 -4.13 23.73
C GLN A 365 -7.14 -3.92 25.12
N GLY A 366 -7.36 -2.78 25.78
CA GLY A 366 -6.81 -2.50 27.11
C GLY A 366 -5.29 -2.29 27.11
N ILE A 367 -4.77 -1.68 26.04
CA ILE A 367 -3.35 -1.33 25.91
C ILE A 367 -2.89 -0.34 26.99
N LYS A 368 -1.59 -0.35 27.26
CA LYS A 368 -0.94 0.46 28.30
C LYS A 368 0.29 1.22 27.82
N ILE A 369 0.75 0.94 26.61
CA ILE A 369 1.78 1.71 25.92
C ILE A 369 1.10 2.52 24.82
N GLN A 370 1.59 3.72 24.56
CA GLN A 370 1.10 4.58 23.49
C GLN A 370 1.23 3.91 22.13
N ASP A 371 0.18 4.00 21.32
CA ASP A 371 0.12 3.58 19.94
C ASP A 371 0.21 4.81 19.01
N SER A 372 0.94 4.67 17.90
CA SER A 372 1.19 5.75 16.94
C SER A 372 0.08 5.88 15.88
N PHE A 373 -1.04 5.18 16.04
CA PHE A 373 -2.16 5.16 15.10
C PHE A 373 -2.92 6.50 14.99
N CYS A 374 -2.35 7.46 14.26
CA CYS A 374 -2.93 8.78 13.94
C CYS A 374 -3.29 8.90 12.45
N LYS A 375 -3.83 10.06 12.03
CA LYS A 375 -4.13 10.35 10.61
C LYS A 375 -2.93 10.16 9.70
N GLU A 376 -1.79 10.76 10.04
CA GLU A 376 -0.56 10.66 9.23
C GLU A 376 -0.07 9.21 9.11
N PHE A 377 -0.15 8.43 10.18
CA PHE A 377 0.17 7.00 10.16
C PHE A 377 -0.68 6.25 9.13
N VAL A 378 -1.99 6.51 9.12
CA VAL A 378 -2.94 5.87 8.19
C VAL A 378 -2.70 6.32 6.75
N GLU A 379 -2.48 7.60 6.53
CA GLU A 379 -2.24 8.19 5.20
C GLU A 379 -0.92 7.70 4.59
N ASN A 380 0.13 7.55 5.41
CA ASN A 380 1.40 7.01 4.96
C ASN A 380 1.36 5.48 4.73
N GLY A 381 0.33 4.79 5.20
CA GLY A 381 0.22 3.34 5.01
C GLY A 381 1.32 2.58 5.73
N VAL A 382 1.58 2.93 6.99
CA VAL A 382 2.59 2.28 7.81
C VAL A 382 2.20 0.83 8.13
N THR A 383 3.00 -0.12 7.64
CA THR A 383 2.98 -1.52 8.05
C THR A 383 3.99 -1.69 9.17
N CYS A 384 3.55 -2.08 10.36
CA CYS A 384 4.45 -2.29 11.50
C CYS A 384 3.78 -3.08 12.62
N ILE A 385 4.57 -3.50 13.60
CA ILE A 385 4.09 -3.83 14.94
C ILE A 385 4.24 -2.64 15.89
N VAL A 386 3.27 -2.48 16.78
CA VAL A 386 3.38 -1.66 17.99
C VAL A 386 3.39 -2.62 19.17
N PRO A 387 4.51 -2.73 19.88
CA PRO A 387 4.55 -3.55 21.07
C PRO A 387 3.78 -2.92 22.21
N ASN A 388 3.05 -3.76 22.94
CA ASN A 388 2.21 -3.30 24.01
C ASN A 388 2.15 -4.32 25.15
N VAL A 389 1.44 -3.96 26.19
CA VAL A 389 1.13 -4.86 27.31
C VAL A 389 -0.31 -4.70 27.73
N ARG A 390 -0.86 -5.79 28.30
CA ARG A 390 -2.12 -5.79 29.04
C ARG A 390 -1.84 -5.99 30.51
N GLN A 391 -2.59 -5.27 31.33
CA GLN A 391 -2.56 -5.43 32.77
C GLN A 391 -3.68 -6.37 33.22
N ASP A 392 -3.33 -7.39 34.01
CA ASP A 392 -4.31 -8.28 34.64
C ASP A 392 -4.95 -7.63 35.88
N ALA A 393 -5.94 -8.30 36.47
CA ALA A 393 -6.64 -7.82 37.67
C ALA A 393 -5.73 -7.69 38.92
N ASN A 394 -4.57 -8.32 38.91
CA ASN A 394 -3.58 -8.25 39.99
C ASN A 394 -2.52 -7.16 39.74
N GLY A 395 -2.61 -6.43 38.63
CA GLY A 395 -1.66 -5.39 38.26
C GLY A 395 -0.46 -5.89 37.46
N ASN A 396 -0.37 -7.18 37.12
CA ASN A 396 0.76 -7.72 36.36
C ASN A 396 0.60 -7.44 34.87
N TYR A 397 1.71 -7.08 34.23
CA TYR A 397 1.75 -6.86 32.79
C TYR A 397 2.10 -8.15 32.03
N SER A 398 1.41 -8.34 30.91
CA SER A 398 1.67 -9.41 29.93
C SER A 398 1.85 -8.80 28.55
N LEU A 399 2.79 -9.34 27.77
CA LEU A 399 3.08 -8.91 26.40
C LEU A 399 1.83 -9.04 25.53
N PHE A 400 1.49 -7.99 24.79
CA PHE A 400 0.37 -7.98 23.85
C PHE A 400 0.73 -7.08 22.68
N ASN A 401 0.81 -7.62 21.46
CA ASN A 401 1.24 -6.81 20.31
C ASN A 401 0.04 -6.36 19.47
N ILE A 402 0.15 -5.16 18.91
CA ILE A 402 -0.75 -4.68 17.85
C ILE A 402 0.00 -4.74 16.52
N VAL A 403 -0.61 -5.37 15.52
CA VAL A 403 -0.06 -5.50 14.18
C VAL A 403 -0.88 -4.64 13.23
N HIS A 404 -0.27 -3.58 12.69
CA HIS A 404 -0.91 -2.64 11.78
C HIS A 404 -0.69 -3.05 10.33
N LEU A 405 -1.76 -3.36 9.61
CA LEU A 405 -1.71 -3.87 8.23
C LEU A 405 -2.59 -3.05 7.28
N PRO A 406 -2.02 -2.09 6.52
CA PRO A 406 -2.70 -1.41 5.42
C PRO A 406 -2.72 -2.30 4.17
N LEU A 407 -3.50 -3.39 4.19
CA LEU A 407 -3.45 -4.46 3.18
C LEU A 407 -3.63 -3.97 1.73
N VAL A 408 -4.24 -2.81 1.51
CA VAL A 408 -4.38 -2.20 0.18
C VAL A 408 -3.10 -1.53 -0.31
N LYS A 409 -2.35 -0.89 0.59
CA LYS A 409 -1.14 -0.12 0.27
C LYS A 409 0.10 -1.00 0.14
N ILE A 410 0.05 -2.22 0.67
CA ILE A 410 1.10 -3.21 0.44
C ILE A 410 1.02 -3.70 -1.01
N LEU A 411 2.15 -3.68 -1.73
CA LEU A 411 2.22 -4.13 -3.12
C LEU A 411 1.68 -5.57 -3.28
N PRO A 412 0.83 -5.84 -4.29
CA PRO A 412 0.18 -7.14 -4.47
C PRO A 412 1.12 -8.34 -4.48
N GLU A 413 2.28 -8.23 -5.14
CA GLU A 413 3.25 -9.31 -5.18
C GLU A 413 3.91 -9.61 -3.84
N TYR A 414 3.94 -8.65 -2.90
CA TYR A 414 4.71 -8.77 -1.65
C TYR A 414 3.85 -8.82 -0.39
N LYS A 415 2.52 -8.90 -0.53
CA LYS A 415 1.59 -8.88 0.63
C LYS A 415 1.89 -9.96 1.65
N ASP A 416 2.05 -11.20 1.19
CA ASP A 416 2.20 -12.34 2.09
C ASP A 416 3.50 -12.27 2.91
N VAL A 417 4.63 -11.92 2.28
CA VAL A 417 5.91 -11.78 3.00
C VAL A 417 5.90 -10.61 3.98
N GLN A 418 5.25 -9.49 3.65
CA GLN A 418 5.12 -8.33 4.54
C GLN A 418 4.22 -8.65 5.74
N ILE A 419 3.13 -9.40 5.55
CA ILE A 419 2.30 -9.88 6.66
C ILE A 419 3.10 -10.82 7.57
N ILE A 420 3.81 -11.79 6.99
CA ILE A 420 4.63 -12.72 7.75
C ILE A 420 5.75 -12.00 8.51
N HIS A 421 6.39 -11.02 7.90
CA HIS A 421 7.38 -10.16 8.54
C HIS A 421 6.80 -9.58 9.85
N GLU A 422 5.69 -8.84 9.81
CA GLU A 422 5.13 -8.26 11.04
C GLU A 422 4.67 -9.32 12.07
N LEU A 423 4.15 -10.46 11.61
CA LEU A 423 3.78 -11.56 12.52
C LEU A 423 5.01 -12.19 13.19
N LEU A 424 6.14 -12.28 12.50
CA LEU A 424 7.36 -12.78 13.10
C LEU A 424 7.88 -11.80 14.15
N HIS A 425 7.72 -10.48 13.99
CA HIS A 425 8.16 -9.52 15.02
C HIS A 425 7.44 -9.80 16.34
N THR A 426 6.16 -10.14 16.25
CA THR A 426 5.38 -10.62 17.40
C THR A 426 5.97 -11.92 17.96
N VAL A 427 6.33 -12.88 17.12
CA VAL A 427 6.97 -14.14 17.54
C VAL A 427 8.30 -13.91 18.22
N GLU A 428 9.07 -12.88 17.86
CA GLU A 428 10.39 -12.59 18.42
C GLU A 428 10.35 -11.60 19.59
N SER A 429 9.16 -11.13 19.96
CA SER A 429 9.00 -10.11 20.99
C SER A 429 9.04 -10.65 22.41
N SER A 430 9.70 -9.93 23.31
CA SER A 430 9.67 -10.19 24.76
C SER A 430 9.55 -8.90 25.53
N MET A 431 9.07 -8.98 26.77
CA MET A 431 8.91 -7.83 27.64
C MET A 431 9.46 -8.11 29.05
N LYS A 432 9.88 -7.04 29.72
CA LYS A 432 10.24 -7.03 31.13
C LYS A 432 9.89 -5.66 31.71
N GLN A 433 9.13 -5.65 32.80
CA GLN A 433 8.92 -4.42 33.55
C GLN A 433 10.24 -3.98 34.21
N THR A 434 10.67 -2.75 33.96
CA THR A 434 11.93 -2.19 34.50
C THR A 434 11.69 -1.26 35.68
N SER A 435 10.53 -0.62 35.74
CA SER A 435 10.10 0.24 36.86
C SER A 435 8.57 0.24 36.98
N GLU A 436 8.02 1.01 37.91
CA GLU A 436 6.55 1.18 38.04
C GLU A 436 5.92 1.80 36.78
N ASP A 437 6.69 2.59 36.02
CA ASP A 437 6.20 3.40 34.89
C ASP A 437 6.82 3.01 33.53
N GLU A 438 7.66 1.98 33.46
CA GLU A 438 8.39 1.61 32.23
C GLU A 438 8.38 0.11 31.96
N ILE A 439 8.21 -0.22 30.67
CA ILE A 439 8.36 -1.57 30.13
C ILE A 439 9.53 -1.58 29.15
N TYR A 440 10.47 -2.48 29.38
CA TYR A 440 11.48 -2.85 28.40
C TYR A 440 10.92 -3.91 27.46
N PHE A 441 11.18 -3.72 26.18
CA PHE A 441 10.89 -4.68 25.13
C PHE A 441 12.13 -5.06 24.33
N LYS A 442 12.12 -6.28 23.79
CA LYS A 442 13.10 -6.77 22.81
C LYS A 442 12.37 -7.43 21.64
N PHE A 443 12.75 -7.09 20.41
CA PHE A 443 12.22 -7.62 19.15
C PHE A 443 13.37 -8.14 18.30
N GLY A 444 13.52 -9.46 18.25
CA GLY A 444 14.72 -10.06 17.69
C GLY A 444 15.95 -9.64 18.50
N PHE A 445 16.85 -8.84 17.93
CA PHE A 445 18.01 -8.28 18.64
C PHE A 445 17.89 -6.79 18.98
N ASP A 446 16.83 -6.12 18.53
CA ASP A 446 16.59 -4.72 18.84
C ASP A 446 15.83 -4.55 20.17
N GLU A 447 16.00 -3.41 20.82
CA GLU A 447 15.55 -3.19 22.21
C GLU A 447 14.97 -1.78 22.37
N ALA A 448 13.88 -1.65 23.12
CA ALA A 448 13.21 -0.38 23.40
C ALA A 448 12.74 -0.31 24.85
N VAL A 449 12.65 0.88 25.42
CA VAL A 449 12.01 1.14 26.72
C VAL A 449 10.91 2.14 26.48
N GLU A 450 9.70 1.76 26.84
CA GLU A 450 8.50 2.57 26.59
C GLU A 450 7.81 2.93 27.92
N PRO A 451 7.30 4.17 28.04
CA PRO A 451 6.55 4.60 29.21
C PRO A 451 5.16 3.97 29.24
N ILE A 452 4.67 3.71 30.45
CA ILE A 452 3.30 3.26 30.71
C ILE A 452 2.37 4.48 30.75
N CYS A 453 1.34 4.46 29.92
CA CYS A 453 0.26 5.44 29.92
C CYS A 453 -0.72 5.15 31.06
N HIS A 454 -1.10 6.21 31.77
CA HIS A 454 -2.03 6.12 32.90
C HIS A 454 -3.44 6.58 32.51
N ASN A 455 -3.56 7.39 31.45
CA ASN A 455 -4.83 7.90 30.93
C ASN A 455 -5.09 7.43 29.49
N GLU A 456 -6.36 7.34 29.10
CA GLU A 456 -6.76 6.85 27.77
C GLU A 456 -6.39 7.82 26.64
N ASP A 457 -6.41 9.12 26.91
CA ASP A 457 -6.03 10.19 25.97
C ASP A 457 -4.53 10.23 25.66
N GLU A 458 -3.70 9.57 26.47
CA GLU A 458 -2.27 9.37 26.21
C GLU A 458 -2.00 8.20 25.25
N LEU A 459 -2.95 7.27 25.10
CA LEU A 459 -2.73 6.02 24.36
C LEU A 459 -2.70 6.21 22.85
N ILE A 460 -3.46 7.17 22.31
CA ILE A 460 -3.47 7.47 20.87
C ILE A 460 -3.52 8.98 20.69
N VAL A 461 -2.42 9.54 20.21
CA VAL A 461 -2.21 11.00 20.10
C VAL A 461 -2.12 11.40 18.63
N ASP A 462 -3.01 12.30 18.20
CA ASP A 462 -3.18 12.67 16.79
C ASP A 462 -2.10 13.65 16.26
N ASP A 463 -1.31 14.29 17.14
CA ASP A 463 -0.39 15.40 16.81
C ASP A 463 1.11 15.12 17.11
N ARG A 464 1.51 13.86 17.30
CA ARG A 464 2.90 13.53 17.61
C ARG A 464 3.82 13.87 16.44
N GLN A 465 4.64 14.90 16.60
CA GLN A 465 5.78 15.15 15.71
C GLN A 465 6.94 14.25 16.16
N GLY A 466 7.24 13.20 15.39
CA GLY A 466 8.47 12.43 15.57
C GLY A 466 9.69 13.34 15.41
N ASN A 467 10.74 13.14 16.22
CA ASN A 467 11.98 13.87 16.03
C ASN A 467 12.74 13.24 14.86
N PRO A 468 12.89 13.92 13.70
CA PRO A 468 13.58 13.34 12.54
C PRO A 468 15.08 13.09 12.78
N ASN A 469 15.62 13.60 13.90
CA ASN A 469 17.01 13.41 14.31
C ASN A 469 17.19 12.37 15.42
N GLU A 470 16.13 11.62 15.78
CA GLU A 470 16.25 10.55 16.78
C GLU A 470 17.21 9.47 16.26
N PRO A 471 18.28 9.13 17.01
CA PRO A 471 19.25 8.14 16.56
C PRO A 471 18.57 6.78 16.46
N LYS A 472 18.72 6.14 15.29
CA LYS A 472 18.29 4.76 15.07
C LYS A 472 18.83 3.84 16.16
N ARG A 473 18.02 2.84 16.54
CA ARG A 473 18.39 1.90 17.60
C ARG A 473 19.54 1.02 17.11
N SER A 474 20.42 0.65 18.04
CA SER A 474 21.75 0.11 17.68
C SER A 474 21.69 -1.19 16.86
N TYR A 475 20.63 -1.97 17.01
CA TYR A 475 20.47 -3.28 16.38
C TYR A 475 19.33 -3.35 15.36
N GLU A 476 18.63 -2.24 15.10
CA GLU A 476 17.47 -2.15 14.20
C GLU A 476 17.75 -2.81 12.84
N PHE A 477 18.72 -2.30 12.06
CA PHE A 477 19.02 -2.85 10.72
C PHE A 477 19.50 -4.30 10.73
N PHE A 478 20.23 -4.71 11.77
CA PHE A 478 20.74 -6.06 11.88
C PHE A 478 19.61 -7.04 12.21
N SER A 479 18.77 -6.70 13.18
CA SER A 479 17.58 -7.48 13.54
C SER A 479 16.65 -7.61 12.34
N GLU A 480 16.28 -6.48 11.70
CA GLU A 480 15.39 -6.43 10.53
C GLU A 480 15.88 -7.25 9.34
N ASN A 481 17.20 -7.33 9.11
CA ASN A 481 17.76 -8.20 8.07
C ASN A 481 17.53 -9.68 8.36
N LEU A 482 17.90 -10.13 9.55
CA LEU A 482 17.78 -11.54 9.93
C LEU A 482 16.30 -11.95 10.00
N HIS A 483 15.48 -11.03 10.49
CA HIS A 483 14.05 -11.11 10.53
C HIS A 483 13.43 -11.33 9.14
N GLN A 484 13.77 -10.46 8.19
CA GLN A 484 13.27 -10.55 6.81
C GLN A 484 13.65 -11.87 6.15
N GLU A 485 14.85 -12.41 6.39
CA GLU A 485 15.23 -13.72 5.83
C GLU A 485 14.38 -14.87 6.38
N LEU A 486 14.05 -14.84 7.67
CA LEU A 486 13.13 -15.81 8.26
C LEU A 486 11.71 -15.65 7.69
N ALA A 487 11.27 -14.40 7.46
CA ALA A 487 9.98 -14.12 6.84
C ALA A 487 9.89 -14.66 5.41
N ILE A 488 10.95 -14.47 4.60
CA ILE A 488 11.07 -15.03 3.25
C ILE A 488 10.99 -16.55 3.29
N GLU A 489 11.68 -17.20 4.23
CA GLU A 489 11.65 -18.66 4.34
C GLU A 489 10.26 -19.17 4.74
N VAL A 490 9.63 -18.60 5.77
CA VAL A 490 8.27 -18.96 6.20
C VAL A 490 7.27 -18.76 5.06
N THR A 491 7.34 -17.64 4.34
CA THR A 491 6.45 -17.34 3.21
C THR A 491 6.63 -18.36 2.09
N ARG A 492 7.88 -18.68 1.73
CA ARG A 492 8.18 -19.73 0.74
C ARG A 492 7.57 -21.07 1.14
N ARG A 493 7.68 -21.47 2.41
CA ARG A 493 7.08 -22.72 2.93
C ARG A 493 5.56 -22.71 2.87
N LEU A 494 4.91 -21.57 3.10
CA LEU A 494 3.47 -21.43 2.93
C LEU A 494 3.07 -21.61 1.45
N HIS A 495 3.75 -20.93 0.54
CA HIS A 495 3.50 -21.04 -0.90
C HIS A 495 3.74 -22.46 -1.44
N GLU A 496 4.80 -23.15 -0.97
CA GLU A 496 5.08 -24.56 -1.29
C GLU A 496 3.90 -25.49 -0.91
N LYS A 497 3.13 -25.13 0.11
CA LYS A 497 1.92 -25.85 0.56
C LYS A 497 0.64 -25.37 -0.13
N GLY A 498 0.74 -24.42 -1.06
CA GLY A 498 -0.41 -23.79 -1.71
C GLY A 498 -1.20 -22.84 -0.81
N ILE A 499 -0.58 -22.34 0.27
CA ILE A 499 -1.19 -21.44 1.24
C ILE A 499 -0.74 -20.01 0.92
N TYR A 500 -1.70 -19.17 0.55
CA TYR A 500 -1.52 -17.73 0.31
C TYR A 500 -2.41 -16.99 1.30
N LEU A 501 -1.90 -15.93 1.93
CA LEU A 501 -2.58 -15.26 3.05
C LEU A 501 -3.57 -14.22 2.55
N TYR A 502 -3.14 -13.36 1.63
CA TYR A 502 -3.94 -12.25 1.12
C TYR A 502 -3.56 -11.86 -0.33
N GLY A 503 -2.36 -12.22 -0.78
CA GLY A 503 -1.89 -11.95 -2.14
C GLY A 503 -2.58 -12.79 -3.22
N ASP A 504 -2.48 -12.32 -4.47
CA ASP A 504 -2.85 -13.11 -5.64
C ASP A 504 -1.76 -14.17 -5.91
N PRO A 505 -2.07 -15.48 -5.88
CA PRO A 505 -1.10 -16.54 -6.13
C PRO A 505 -0.33 -16.40 -7.46
N LYS A 506 -0.90 -15.71 -8.46
CA LYS A 506 -0.23 -15.46 -9.75
C LYS A 506 0.83 -14.37 -9.68
N LEU A 507 0.73 -13.46 -8.72
CA LEU A 507 1.62 -12.31 -8.56
C LEU A 507 2.58 -12.48 -7.38
N ALA A 508 2.27 -13.36 -6.44
CA ALA A 508 3.00 -13.54 -5.20
C ALA A 508 4.50 -13.78 -5.42
N ARG A 509 5.31 -13.08 -4.64
CA ARG A 509 6.76 -13.14 -4.58
C ARG A 509 7.22 -13.10 -3.13
N GLU A 510 8.29 -13.81 -2.83
CA GLU A 510 8.84 -13.83 -1.48
C GLU A 510 9.92 -12.77 -1.27
N THR A 511 10.63 -12.35 -2.33
CA THR A 511 11.82 -11.49 -2.24
C THR A 511 11.70 -10.19 -3.02
N GLY A 512 12.35 -9.12 -2.54
CA GLY A 512 12.38 -7.80 -3.15
C GLY A 512 11.40 -6.81 -2.53
N SER A 513 10.81 -7.13 -1.37
CA SER A 513 9.79 -6.29 -0.74
C SER A 513 10.37 -5.21 0.16
N THR A 514 11.61 -5.37 0.64
CA THR A 514 12.26 -4.44 1.56
C THR A 514 13.75 -4.29 1.27
N THR A 515 14.30 -3.14 1.67
CA THR A 515 15.73 -2.86 1.58
C THR A 515 16.58 -3.68 2.54
N TYR A 516 15.99 -4.32 3.56
CA TYR A 516 16.71 -5.14 4.53
C TYR A 516 17.37 -6.38 3.91
N GLU A 517 16.85 -6.90 2.81
CA GLU A 517 17.43 -8.02 2.05
C GLU A 517 18.83 -7.67 1.52
N HIS A 518 19.15 -6.40 1.34
CA HIS A 518 20.45 -5.97 0.83
C HIS A 518 21.59 -6.24 1.82
N TYR A 519 21.28 -6.35 3.12
CA TYR A 519 22.28 -6.57 4.18
C TYR A 519 22.78 -8.03 4.23
N ASN A 520 22.10 -8.95 3.53
CA ASN A 520 22.53 -10.34 3.35
C ASN A 520 23.94 -10.49 2.77
N VAL A 521 24.42 -9.48 2.03
CA VAL A 521 25.80 -9.48 1.54
C VAL A 521 26.83 -9.62 2.68
N ILE A 522 26.49 -9.13 3.88
CA ILE A 522 27.32 -9.18 5.09
C ILE A 522 26.95 -10.40 5.95
N THR A 523 25.65 -10.65 6.14
CA THR A 523 25.15 -11.57 7.17
C THR A 523 24.92 -13.00 6.69
N LYS A 524 24.91 -13.28 5.38
CA LYS A 524 24.62 -14.63 4.83
C LYS A 524 25.44 -15.76 5.45
N ASN A 525 26.70 -15.51 5.79
CA ASN A 525 27.57 -16.54 6.38
C ASN A 525 27.20 -16.80 7.84
N PHE A 526 26.78 -15.76 8.57
CA PHE A 526 26.30 -15.86 9.94
C PHE A 526 24.98 -16.62 9.99
N GLN A 527 24.01 -16.23 9.14
CA GLN A 527 22.71 -16.91 8.99
C GLN A 527 22.87 -18.39 8.67
N LYS A 528 23.82 -18.74 7.80
CA LYS A 528 24.09 -20.13 7.41
C LYS A 528 24.74 -20.95 8.54
N GLU A 529 25.72 -20.36 9.24
CA GLU A 529 26.52 -21.11 10.22
C GLU A 529 25.84 -21.23 11.58
N TYR A 530 25.26 -20.13 12.06
CA TYR A 530 24.70 -19.98 13.40
C TYR A 530 23.17 -19.91 13.37
N ARG A 531 22.56 -20.62 12.43
CA ARG A 531 21.12 -20.52 12.15
C ARG A 531 20.26 -20.74 13.39
N GLU A 532 20.54 -21.83 14.13
CA GLU A 532 19.75 -22.23 15.28
C GLU A 532 20.00 -21.31 16.48
N GLU A 533 21.25 -20.94 16.72
CA GLU A 533 21.65 -20.01 17.77
C GLU A 533 21.10 -18.61 17.52
N MET A 534 21.03 -18.19 16.24
CA MET A 534 20.40 -16.94 15.82
C MET A 534 18.92 -16.96 16.16
N ILE A 535 18.17 -17.99 15.76
CA ILE A 535 16.74 -18.11 16.10
C ILE A 535 16.55 -18.10 17.62
N ASP A 536 17.34 -18.89 18.36
CA ASP A 536 17.28 -18.94 19.82
C ASP A 536 17.54 -17.56 20.43
N GLY A 537 18.51 -16.83 19.90
CA GLY A 537 18.84 -15.47 20.32
C GLY A 537 17.74 -14.46 20.01
N MET A 538 17.09 -14.54 18.84
CA MET A 538 15.97 -13.66 18.47
C MET A 538 14.79 -13.88 19.43
N MET A 539 14.50 -15.14 19.77
CA MET A 539 13.36 -15.53 20.62
C MET A 539 13.57 -15.27 22.12
N ALA A 540 14.82 -15.27 22.58
CA ALA A 540 15.18 -15.17 24.00
C ALA A 540 14.89 -13.78 24.60
N PRO A 541 14.66 -13.67 25.92
CA PRO A 541 14.47 -12.37 26.58
C PRO A 541 15.72 -11.46 26.57
N THR A 542 16.92 -12.03 26.38
CA THR A 542 18.18 -11.28 26.30
C THR A 542 19.07 -11.81 25.18
N ARG A 543 20.09 -11.03 24.79
CA ARG A 543 21.10 -11.41 23.79
C ARG A 543 22.25 -12.25 24.33
N ASP A 544 22.25 -12.55 25.63
CA ASP A 544 23.41 -13.16 26.30
C ASP A 544 23.75 -14.53 25.70
N GLY A 545 22.74 -15.36 25.40
CA GLY A 545 22.97 -16.71 24.85
C GLY A 545 23.72 -16.71 23.52
N ILE A 546 23.34 -15.85 22.56
CA ILE A 546 24.01 -15.78 21.27
C ILE A 546 25.40 -15.14 21.40
N THR A 547 25.51 -14.04 22.16
CA THR A 547 26.79 -13.34 22.33
C THR A 547 27.81 -14.17 23.11
N GLU A 548 27.37 -15.00 24.05
CA GLU A 548 28.20 -16.00 24.72
C GLU A 548 28.65 -17.09 23.73
N SER A 549 27.79 -17.51 22.80
CA SER A 549 28.09 -18.54 21.80
C SER A 549 29.10 -18.08 20.75
N VAL A 550 28.94 -16.87 20.22
CA VAL A 550 29.76 -16.37 19.09
C VAL A 550 30.84 -15.36 19.49
N GLY A 551 30.83 -14.94 20.75
CA GLY A 551 31.69 -13.88 21.28
C GLY A 551 31.03 -12.51 21.11
N LYS A 552 30.86 -11.78 22.22
CA LYS A 552 30.20 -10.46 22.24
C LYS A 552 30.84 -9.47 21.26
N GLU A 553 32.17 -9.38 21.25
CA GLU A 553 32.90 -8.49 20.34
C GLU A 553 32.66 -8.84 18.86
N ASN A 554 32.64 -10.13 18.52
CA ASN A 554 32.35 -10.57 17.15
C ASN A 554 30.93 -10.21 16.72
N PHE A 555 29.96 -10.38 17.62
CA PHE A 555 28.56 -10.03 17.37
C PHE A 555 28.37 -8.52 17.15
N GLU A 556 28.97 -7.70 18.03
CA GLU A 556 28.98 -6.24 17.88
C GLU A 556 29.67 -5.79 16.57
N ASN A 557 30.78 -6.44 16.21
CA ASN A 557 31.50 -6.15 14.97
C ASN A 557 30.67 -6.48 13.72
N LEU A 558 29.86 -7.54 13.77
CA LEU A 558 28.96 -7.91 12.67
C LEU A 558 27.83 -6.89 12.54
N ASN A 559 27.20 -6.51 13.66
CA ASN A 559 26.18 -5.46 13.68
C ASN A 559 26.74 -4.14 13.13
N ALA A 560 27.92 -3.72 13.58
CA ALA A 560 28.58 -2.50 13.10
C ALA A 560 28.85 -2.52 11.59
N ALA A 561 29.22 -3.67 11.02
CA ALA A 561 29.40 -3.80 9.56
C ALA A 561 28.08 -3.60 8.81
N VAL A 562 26.96 -4.10 9.34
CA VAL A 562 25.63 -3.85 8.77
C VAL A 562 25.24 -2.38 8.89
N SER A 563 25.43 -1.75 10.06
CA SER A 563 25.16 -0.31 10.25
C SER A 563 26.01 0.58 9.34
N GLU A 564 27.24 0.18 9.05
CA GLU A 564 28.13 0.88 8.11
C GLU A 564 27.63 0.74 6.66
N TYR A 565 27.17 -0.45 6.27
CA TYR A 565 26.60 -0.69 4.95
C TYR A 565 25.29 0.07 4.71
N ALA A 566 24.43 0.18 5.73
CA ALA A 566 23.16 0.91 5.66
C ALA A 566 23.35 2.41 5.33
N LYS A 567 24.55 2.97 5.57
CA LYS A 567 24.89 4.37 5.25
C LYS A 567 25.36 4.56 3.81
N LEU A 568 25.54 3.49 3.03
CA LEU A 568 25.99 3.58 1.65
C LEU A 568 24.86 4.06 0.71
N PRO A 569 25.13 4.93 -0.27
CA PRO A 569 24.16 5.35 -1.28
C PRO A 569 23.69 4.17 -2.16
N TYR A 570 22.61 3.49 -1.76
CA TYR A 570 22.20 2.21 -2.34
C TYR A 570 21.99 2.24 -3.86
N TYR A 571 21.12 3.13 -4.37
CA TYR A 571 20.79 3.16 -5.80
C TYR A 571 22.03 3.42 -6.65
N LYS A 572 22.86 4.40 -6.27
CA LYS A 572 24.12 4.68 -6.96
C LYS A 572 25.07 3.49 -6.92
N MET A 573 25.20 2.84 -5.76
CA MET A 573 26.03 1.65 -5.61
C MET A 573 25.55 0.50 -6.49
N MET A 574 24.24 0.26 -6.57
CA MET A 574 23.66 -0.79 -7.42
C MET A 574 23.81 -0.47 -8.90
N ASP A 575 23.62 0.78 -9.31
CA ASP A 575 23.88 1.21 -10.68
C ASP A 575 25.35 0.96 -11.08
N ASP A 576 26.29 1.26 -10.18
CA ASP A 576 27.71 0.97 -10.40
C ASP A 576 27.96 -0.55 -10.51
N ILE A 577 27.31 -1.37 -9.67
CA ILE A 577 27.43 -2.85 -9.73
C ILE A 577 26.88 -3.39 -11.04
N LEU A 578 25.66 -2.99 -11.43
CA LEU A 578 24.99 -3.45 -12.65
C LEU A 578 25.76 -3.02 -13.90
N ALA A 579 26.32 -1.81 -13.89
CA ALA A 579 27.18 -1.29 -14.95
C ALA A 579 28.63 -1.82 -14.89
N LYS A 580 28.96 -2.67 -13.91
CA LYS A 580 30.30 -3.24 -13.67
C LYS A 580 31.39 -2.16 -13.54
N ARG A 581 31.05 -1.02 -12.93
CA ARG A 581 31.99 0.08 -12.64
C ARG A 581 32.77 -0.21 -11.37
N ASP A 582 34.08 0.05 -11.42
CA ASP A 582 34.95 0.02 -10.24
C ASP A 582 34.97 1.42 -9.62
N THR A 583 34.18 1.60 -8.55
CA THR A 583 34.04 2.87 -7.83
C THR A 583 34.33 2.65 -6.35
N ASP A 584 34.56 3.74 -5.61
CA ASP A 584 34.80 3.63 -4.17
C ASP A 584 33.62 2.95 -3.44
N LEU A 585 32.39 3.10 -3.95
CA LEU A 585 31.21 2.41 -3.43
C LEU A 585 31.26 0.90 -3.67
N THR A 586 31.62 0.44 -4.87
CA THR A 586 31.68 -1.00 -5.18
C THR A 586 32.84 -1.68 -4.45
N ARG A 587 33.97 -0.98 -4.27
CA ARG A 587 35.09 -1.44 -3.43
C ARG A 587 34.69 -1.52 -1.96
N LYS A 588 34.02 -0.49 -1.43
CA LYS A 588 33.57 -0.46 -0.04
C LYS A 588 32.57 -1.57 0.27
N ARG A 589 31.61 -1.84 -0.61
CA ARG A 589 30.72 -3.01 -0.50
C ARG A 589 31.51 -4.32 -0.44
N THR A 590 32.51 -4.49 -1.29
CA THR A 590 33.32 -5.72 -1.34
C THR A 590 34.14 -5.89 -0.06
N GLU A 591 34.71 -4.80 0.47
CA GLU A 591 35.40 -4.79 1.76
C GLU A 591 34.46 -5.22 2.89
N LEU A 592 33.28 -4.62 3.01
CA LEU A 592 32.29 -4.97 4.04
C LEU A 592 31.79 -6.41 3.92
N ALA A 593 31.59 -6.93 2.70
CA ALA A 593 31.22 -8.32 2.47
C ALA A 593 32.33 -9.29 2.95
N ASN A 594 33.59 -8.98 2.64
CA ASN A 594 34.74 -9.75 3.08
C ASN A 594 34.94 -9.67 4.60
N ARG A 595 34.69 -8.49 5.19
CA ARG A 595 34.73 -8.27 6.64
C ARG A 595 33.67 -9.11 7.35
N GLY A 596 32.43 -9.13 6.87
CA GLY A 596 31.37 -9.99 7.39
C GLY A 596 31.76 -11.48 7.36
N ALA A 597 32.32 -11.94 6.23
CA ALA A 597 32.81 -13.32 6.12
C ALA A 597 33.95 -13.64 7.09
N LYS A 598 34.88 -12.69 7.31
CA LYS A 598 35.97 -12.84 8.26
C LYS A 598 35.44 -12.91 9.70
N ILE A 599 34.52 -12.04 10.09
CA ILE A 599 33.94 -12.03 11.44
C ILE A 599 33.31 -13.39 11.77
N VAL A 600 32.60 -14.02 10.83
CA VAL A 600 32.03 -15.37 11.04
C VAL A 600 33.12 -16.44 11.21
N LYS A 601 34.27 -16.30 10.56
CA LYS A 601 35.42 -17.17 10.79
C LYS A 601 36.00 -16.97 12.20
N ASP A 602 36.09 -15.72 12.65
CA ASP A 602 36.56 -15.37 13.99
C ASP A 602 35.57 -15.89 15.08
N MET A 603 34.26 -15.89 14.81
CA MET A 603 33.25 -16.53 15.66
C MET A 603 33.47 -18.04 15.81
N LYS A 604 33.81 -18.75 14.72
CA LYS A 604 34.11 -20.19 14.76
C LYS A 604 35.38 -20.48 15.56
N GLU A 605 36.39 -19.66 15.40
CA GLU A 605 37.64 -19.78 16.16
C GLU A 605 37.39 -19.53 17.65
N TYR A 606 36.55 -18.55 18.00
CA TYR A 606 36.11 -18.31 19.36
C TYR A 606 35.37 -19.54 19.96
N GLU A 607 34.41 -20.12 19.23
CA GLU A 607 33.70 -21.33 19.66
C GLU A 607 34.67 -22.49 19.96
N GLN A 608 35.72 -22.66 19.16
CA GLN A 608 36.71 -23.74 19.31
C GLN A 608 37.69 -23.53 20.47
N THR A 609 37.93 -22.27 20.86
CA THR A 609 38.97 -21.91 21.84
C THR A 609 38.43 -21.54 23.21
N ARG A 610 37.11 -21.43 23.35
CA ARG A 610 36.45 -21.11 24.62
C ARG A 610 36.56 -22.27 25.62
N GLU A 611 37.24 -22.04 26.74
CA GLU A 611 37.29 -22.98 27.86
C GLU A 611 35.91 -23.13 28.53
N GLU A 612 35.48 -24.39 28.77
CA GLU A 612 34.20 -24.72 29.42
C GLU A 612 34.16 -24.25 30.88
N TYR A 613 33.35 -23.24 31.22
CA TYR A 613 32.93 -23.04 32.61
C TYR A 613 31.77 -23.98 32.94
N SER A 614 32.03 -25.00 33.76
CA SER A 614 31.00 -25.89 34.30
C SER A 614 30.23 -25.20 35.42
N ILE A 615 28.93 -24.95 35.24
CA ILE A 615 28.04 -24.63 36.35
C ILE A 615 27.70 -25.95 37.08
N SER A 616 28.25 -26.12 38.28
CA SER A 616 27.89 -27.24 39.16
C SER A 616 26.50 -27.02 39.76
N VAL A 617 25.50 -27.77 39.30
CA VAL A 617 24.23 -27.88 40.02
C VAL A 617 24.40 -28.93 41.11
N GLN A 618 24.56 -28.51 42.37
CA GLN A 618 24.45 -29.42 43.50
C GLN A 618 22.99 -29.88 43.64
N LYS A 619 22.66 -31.04 43.07
CA LYS A 619 21.58 -31.89 43.57
C LYS A 619 22.19 -33.02 44.38
N ILE A 620 21.73 -33.11 45.62
CA ILE A 620 22.11 -34.10 46.63
C ILE A 620 21.99 -35.51 46.04
N GLY A 621 23.10 -36.25 46.02
CA GLY A 621 23.10 -37.71 45.93
C GLY A 621 23.44 -38.33 44.57
N LYS A 622 24.72 -38.71 44.45
CA LYS A 622 25.29 -39.81 43.65
C LYS A 622 25.48 -39.64 42.13
N THR A 623 26.77 -39.60 41.79
CA THR A 623 27.46 -39.90 40.52
C THR A 623 27.58 -38.75 39.52
N THR A 624 28.73 -38.07 39.60
CA THR A 624 29.25 -37.17 38.58
C THR A 624 29.59 -37.98 37.33
N VAL A 625 28.94 -37.69 36.20
CA VAL A 625 29.36 -38.17 34.89
C VAL A 625 29.86 -36.97 34.09
N HIS A 626 31.17 -36.92 33.85
CA HIS A 626 31.79 -35.93 32.97
C HIS A 626 31.70 -36.39 31.50
N ARG A 627 31.19 -35.54 30.60
CA ARG A 627 31.26 -35.75 29.15
C ARG A 627 31.56 -34.41 28.45
N SER A 628 32.52 -34.43 27.53
CA SER A 628 32.91 -33.28 26.70
C SER A 628 31.91 -32.98 25.57
N LEU A 629 31.86 -31.72 25.12
CA LEU A 629 30.95 -31.18 24.09
C LEU A 629 31.21 -31.66 22.65
N GLN A 630 32.25 -32.46 22.39
CA GLN A 630 32.29 -33.29 21.16
C GLN A 630 31.01 -34.13 21.00
N ASN A 631 30.27 -34.33 22.10
CA ASN A 631 28.99 -35.02 22.12
C ASN A 631 27.75 -34.17 21.82
N LYS A 632 27.73 -32.83 21.68
CA LYS A 632 26.44 -32.12 21.40
C LYS A 632 26.07 -32.11 19.92
N ARG A 633 27.00 -31.73 19.02
CA ARG A 633 26.82 -31.89 17.56
C ARG A 633 26.77 -33.37 17.16
N ALA A 634 27.60 -34.22 17.77
CA ALA A 634 27.57 -35.66 17.53
C ALA A 634 26.34 -36.36 18.15
N ALA A 635 25.82 -35.93 19.32
CA ALA A 635 24.56 -36.47 19.85
C ALA A 635 23.34 -35.95 19.09
N MET A 636 23.34 -34.70 18.58
CA MET A 636 22.28 -34.24 17.67
C MET A 636 22.32 -35.03 16.36
N GLN A 637 23.48 -35.24 15.74
CA GLN A 637 23.60 -36.10 14.56
C GLN A 637 23.25 -37.56 14.87
N ALA A 638 23.60 -38.10 16.04
CA ALA A 638 23.23 -39.45 16.45
C ALA A 638 21.72 -39.59 16.74
N LEU A 639 21.08 -38.61 17.39
CA LEU A 639 19.62 -38.56 17.61
C LEU A 639 18.84 -38.41 16.31
N THR A 640 19.41 -37.70 15.33
CA THR A 640 18.82 -37.55 14.00
C THR A 640 18.94 -38.85 13.20
N ASN A 641 20.10 -39.52 13.26
CA ASN A 641 20.33 -40.81 12.60
C ASN A 641 19.56 -41.98 13.26
N ASP A 642 19.35 -41.96 14.58
CA ASP A 642 18.54 -42.96 15.28
C ASP A 642 17.04 -42.80 14.96
N LYS A 643 16.55 -41.57 14.75
CA LYS A 643 15.16 -41.35 14.30
C LYS A 643 14.93 -41.84 12.86
N THR A 644 15.90 -41.68 11.96
CA THR A 644 15.80 -42.20 10.60
C THR A 644 15.75 -43.73 10.57
N LYS A 645 16.53 -44.41 11.43
CA LYS A 645 16.48 -45.87 11.56
C LYS A 645 15.20 -46.41 12.21
N VAL A 646 14.61 -45.68 13.17
CA VAL A 646 13.33 -46.08 13.77
C VAL A 646 12.18 -45.94 12.77
N LEU A 647 12.18 -44.89 11.94
CA LEU A 647 11.18 -44.71 10.87
C LEU A 647 11.30 -45.75 9.75
N GLU A 648 12.52 -46.12 9.34
CA GLU A 648 12.75 -47.22 8.38
C GLU A 648 12.34 -48.58 8.96
N GLY A 649 12.55 -48.80 10.26
CA GLY A 649 12.13 -50.02 10.97
C GLY A 649 10.61 -50.12 11.20
N GLU A 650 9.90 -49.00 11.33
CA GLU A 650 8.44 -48.95 11.45
C GLU A 650 7.74 -49.08 10.09
N GLN A 651 8.30 -48.54 9.00
CA GLN A 651 7.81 -48.81 7.63
C GLN A 651 7.98 -50.29 7.25
N SER A 652 9.11 -50.91 7.62
CA SER A 652 9.36 -52.34 7.36
C SER A 652 8.43 -53.29 8.12
N ARG A 653 7.81 -52.84 9.23
CA ARG A 653 6.86 -53.63 10.04
C ARG A 653 5.40 -53.45 9.63
N ASN A 654 5.08 -52.42 8.85
CA ASN A 654 3.73 -52.21 8.31
C ASN A 654 3.56 -52.80 6.90
N GLU A 655 4.62 -53.35 6.30
CA GLU A 655 4.62 -54.03 4.99
C GLU A 655 4.83 -55.57 5.08
N GLN A 656 4.76 -56.14 6.28
CA GLN A 656 4.65 -57.59 6.52
C GLN A 656 3.30 -57.90 7.18
#